data_AF-A0A1Y1ZHY4-F1
#
_entry.id   AF-A0A1Y1ZHY4-F1
#
_cell.length_a   1.000
_cell.length_b   1.000
_cell.length_c   1.000
_cell.angle_alpha   90.00
_cell.angle_beta   90.00
_cell.angle_gamma   90.00
#
_symmetry.space_group_name_H-M   'P 1'
#
loop_
_entity.id
_entity.type
_entity.pdbx_description
1 polymer ?
#
loop_
_entity_poly.entity_id
_entity_poly.type
_entity_poly.pdbx_seq_one_letter_code
_entity_poly.pdbx_strand_id
1 'polypeptide(L)'
;MVLSVINLFCCIGLLPIIVFNQLTSAYYKSLLEFLYLILVIGLVYFLYLLVTIQPYYDDKINTFRYGTITMIVSMSFGIMFFQLYNINNYLVSFLIFLVGVVLFISGIFFYKKISKYYIRGIYLRLKKHLTLKRKIISDTDRKVSLTLTSEDGKSVDNINDETLSKVSSSMYNSDHLDRNSTIEEEEEEENEEENSGCENENSNSSNDSDSSNDVQIHKILQDKIRTFDSIDNILKSTDKREPIVVFNKPSDFELACRFIKNNEKPEAFQLVYDIYDEWLVDYHNNFILLITSQFPKNPYINIYYTYYIAYIDKQIDKYVVKMPQNKSSETNNIYGHLINANACKTNFLSKYFIRYIYLDVKDNYEDIEGYSKRNSMEIFEKMQQIAINDHIMAINLLKQFFVYIKHVDSEKEKYKFFDLNLHLNSIHKLKINSSMSYQRLINMFPDDKSSLQLYNLLISSIIKNNTDNKRNKIENNTGITSIDELNDIEISENQIKKQQRVIFNVFHLNRYYHIIINYSILSDIDYYINNLLSEAKMIILSIMDRDKEMTEEHMDYIENEYLVNFKESYIPLLEEYFNMDVSLNPLVTYNNGKSQFIYLNGFELVKKVELYAYEIINLSYEEWVERVDNGEDLFSNDIFRFLSDNYPNYANAVVQETIDYIITKDSEANFVRKNVIYAGVTFLVVLSLFTLIFGIL
;
A
#
# COMPACT_ATOMS: atom_id res chain seq x y z
N MET A 1 23.26 1.40 -9.88
CA MET A 1 23.99 0.40 -9.07
C MET A 1 23.86 -1.02 -9.64
N VAL A 2 22.65 -1.57 -9.85
CA VAL A 2 22.47 -2.91 -10.45
C VAL A 2 23.15 -3.05 -11.82
N LEU A 3 23.02 -2.03 -12.68
CA LEU A 3 23.67 -2.02 -14.00
C LEU A 3 25.21 -2.05 -13.92
N SER A 4 25.82 -1.36 -12.95
CA SER A 4 27.28 -1.35 -12.79
C SER A 4 27.80 -2.66 -12.20
N VAL A 5 27.00 -3.32 -11.35
CA VAL A 5 27.33 -4.65 -10.81
C VAL A 5 27.23 -5.71 -11.91
N ILE A 6 26.20 -5.68 -12.75
CA ILE A 6 26.07 -6.58 -13.90
C ILE A 6 27.22 -6.35 -14.89
N ASN A 7 27.57 -5.08 -15.19
CA ASN A 7 28.71 -4.79 -16.04
C ASN A 7 30.02 -5.30 -15.44
N LEU A 8 30.24 -5.14 -14.13
CA LEU A 8 31.43 -5.66 -13.45
C LEU A 8 31.49 -7.19 -13.54
N PHE A 9 30.37 -7.89 -13.32
CA PHE A 9 30.32 -9.36 -13.46
C PHE A 9 30.54 -9.80 -14.92
N CYS A 10 30.01 -9.07 -15.90
CA CYS A 10 30.30 -9.33 -17.31
C CYS A 10 31.79 -9.09 -17.63
N CYS A 11 32.41 -8.02 -17.13
CA CYS A 11 33.84 -7.74 -17.33
C CYS A 11 34.74 -8.80 -16.66
N ILE A 12 34.41 -9.23 -15.43
CA ILE A 12 35.13 -10.31 -14.75
C ILE A 12 34.94 -11.64 -15.48
N GLY A 13 33.74 -11.92 -15.99
CA GLY A 13 33.44 -13.11 -16.78
C GLY A 13 34.10 -13.11 -18.16
N LEU A 14 34.34 -11.92 -18.75
CA LEU A 14 35.05 -11.75 -20.02
C LEU A 14 36.55 -11.99 -19.89
N LEU A 15 37.15 -11.76 -18.72
CA LEU A 15 38.59 -11.86 -18.50
C LEU A 15 39.14 -13.29 -18.74
N PRO A 16 38.53 -14.36 -18.19
CA PRO A 16 38.89 -15.74 -18.55
C PRO A 16 38.74 -16.03 -20.04
N ILE A 17 37.71 -15.48 -20.70
CA ILE A 17 37.47 -15.68 -22.14
C ILE A 17 38.58 -15.02 -22.96
N ILE A 18 39.00 -13.81 -22.59
CA ILE A 18 40.09 -13.08 -23.26
C ILE A 18 41.42 -13.83 -23.06
N VAL A 19 41.72 -14.27 -21.84
CA VAL A 19 42.94 -15.04 -21.54
C VAL A 19 42.93 -16.38 -22.28
N PHE A 20 41.79 -17.07 -22.29
CA PHE A 20 41.63 -18.33 -23.01
C PHE A 20 41.77 -18.12 -24.53
N ASN A 21 41.23 -17.03 -25.07
CA ASN A 21 41.38 -16.64 -26.48
C ASN A 21 42.85 -16.34 -26.84
N GLN A 22 43.57 -15.61 -26.00
CA GLN A 22 45.00 -15.34 -26.21
C GLN A 22 45.82 -16.63 -26.19
N LEU A 23 45.60 -17.51 -25.20
CA LEU A 23 46.26 -18.82 -25.09
C LEU A 23 45.95 -19.73 -26.29
N THR A 24 44.70 -19.83 -26.70
CA THR A 24 44.33 -20.63 -27.87
C THR A 24 44.87 -20.06 -29.18
N SER A 25 44.92 -18.72 -29.32
CA SER A 25 45.54 -18.09 -30.51
C SER A 25 47.04 -18.38 -30.62
N ALA A 26 47.74 -18.45 -29.48
CA ALA A 26 49.18 -18.67 -29.44
C ALA A 26 49.56 -20.14 -29.68
N TYR A 27 48.78 -21.08 -29.12
CA TYR A 27 49.18 -22.50 -29.07
C TYR A 27 48.32 -23.44 -29.92
N TYR A 28 47.04 -23.10 -30.19
CA TYR A 28 46.07 -24.01 -30.79
C TYR A 28 45.14 -23.31 -31.79
N LYS A 29 45.69 -22.91 -32.93
CA LYS A 29 44.97 -22.16 -33.96
C LYS A 29 43.67 -22.84 -34.45
N SER A 30 43.65 -24.17 -34.55
CA SER A 30 42.45 -24.93 -34.94
C SER A 30 41.35 -24.93 -33.86
N LEU A 31 41.72 -24.81 -32.59
CA LEU A 31 40.78 -24.79 -31.46
C LEU A 31 40.09 -23.42 -31.34
N LEU A 32 40.75 -22.37 -31.85
CA LEU A 32 40.21 -21.01 -31.93
C LEU A 32 38.92 -20.95 -32.75
N GLU A 33 38.89 -21.61 -33.91
CA GLU A 33 37.72 -21.66 -34.79
C GLU A 33 36.52 -22.31 -34.08
N PHE A 34 36.76 -23.40 -33.35
CA PHE A 34 35.74 -24.09 -32.56
C PHE A 34 35.24 -23.24 -31.38
N LEU A 35 36.12 -22.48 -30.74
CA LEU A 35 35.76 -21.57 -29.66
C LEU A 35 34.83 -20.46 -30.16
N TYR A 36 35.12 -19.85 -31.30
CA TYR A 36 34.25 -18.82 -31.89
C TYR A 36 32.86 -19.38 -32.23
N LEU A 37 32.79 -20.61 -32.74
CA LEU A 37 31.53 -21.28 -33.00
C LEU A 37 30.70 -21.47 -31.71
N ILE A 38 31.32 -21.95 -30.63
CA ILE A 38 30.66 -22.10 -29.31
C ILE A 38 30.17 -20.74 -28.81
N LEU A 39 30.98 -19.69 -28.95
CA LEU A 39 30.64 -18.35 -28.49
C LEU A 39 29.43 -17.79 -29.25
N VAL A 40 29.38 -17.97 -30.56
CA VAL A 40 28.22 -17.61 -31.39
C VAL A 40 26.97 -18.38 -30.95
N ILE A 41 27.06 -19.70 -30.75
CA ILE A 41 25.93 -20.51 -30.29
C ILE A 41 25.44 -20.01 -28.92
N GLY A 42 26.37 -19.70 -28.01
CA GLY A 42 26.07 -19.11 -26.71
C GLY A 42 25.36 -17.76 -26.83
N LEU A 43 25.83 -16.87 -27.71
CA LEU A 43 25.20 -15.57 -27.97
C LEU A 43 23.79 -15.71 -28.57
N VAL A 44 23.57 -16.66 -29.48
CA VAL A 44 22.24 -16.97 -30.03
C VAL A 44 21.31 -17.49 -28.94
N TYR A 45 21.78 -18.37 -28.07
CA TYR A 45 21.01 -18.85 -26.92
C TYR A 45 20.68 -17.72 -25.94
N PHE A 46 21.64 -16.84 -25.65
CA PHE A 46 21.38 -15.64 -24.84
C PHE A 46 20.36 -14.72 -25.48
N LEU A 47 20.42 -14.50 -26.80
CA LEU A 47 19.43 -13.72 -27.53
C LEU A 47 18.03 -14.34 -27.37
N TYR A 48 17.90 -15.66 -27.48
CA TYR A 48 16.65 -16.38 -27.23
C TYR A 48 16.14 -16.20 -25.78
N LEU A 49 17.01 -16.33 -24.78
CA LEU A 49 16.64 -16.08 -23.38
C LEU A 49 16.18 -14.64 -23.16
N LEU A 50 16.76 -13.67 -23.84
CA LEU A 50 16.39 -12.27 -23.71
C LEU A 50 15.04 -11.95 -24.32
N VAL A 51 14.72 -12.56 -25.46
CA VAL A 51 13.36 -12.48 -26.06
C VAL A 51 12.31 -12.98 -25.08
N THR A 52 12.61 -14.10 -24.41
CA THR A 52 11.64 -14.81 -23.58
C THR A 52 11.47 -14.21 -22.19
N ILE A 53 12.55 -13.73 -21.56
CA ILE A 53 12.51 -13.24 -20.17
C ILE A 53 12.07 -11.78 -20.07
N GLN A 54 12.34 -10.95 -21.09
CA GLN A 54 12.02 -9.51 -21.10
C GLN A 54 12.34 -8.80 -19.76
N PRO A 55 13.62 -8.67 -19.39
CA PRO A 55 14.02 -8.36 -18.01
C PRO A 55 13.74 -6.93 -17.53
N TYR A 56 13.44 -5.95 -18.41
CA TYR A 56 13.14 -4.57 -17.98
C TYR A 56 11.64 -4.25 -18.03
N TYR A 57 11.20 -3.38 -17.13
CA TYR A 57 9.82 -2.89 -17.10
C TYR A 57 9.46 -1.96 -18.26
N ASP A 58 10.43 -1.19 -18.79
CA ASP A 58 10.22 -0.26 -19.90
C ASP A 58 10.39 -0.98 -21.24
N ASP A 59 9.32 -1.00 -22.04
CA ASP A 59 9.30 -1.61 -23.36
C ASP A 59 10.31 -0.96 -24.33
N LYS A 60 10.57 0.36 -24.21
CA LYS A 60 11.56 1.06 -25.03
C LYS A 60 12.97 0.58 -24.71
N ILE A 61 13.29 0.36 -23.43
CA ILE A 61 14.61 -0.13 -23.00
C ILE A 61 14.81 -1.57 -23.48
N ASN A 62 13.79 -2.44 -23.34
CA ASN A 62 13.86 -3.81 -23.87
C ASN A 62 14.02 -3.82 -25.40
N THR A 63 13.27 -2.97 -26.10
CA THR A 63 13.36 -2.81 -27.56
C THR A 63 14.77 -2.42 -27.98
N PHE A 64 15.34 -1.38 -27.36
CA PHE A 64 16.68 -0.90 -27.68
C PHE A 64 17.73 -1.96 -27.36
N ARG A 65 17.66 -2.57 -26.17
CA ARG A 65 18.58 -3.64 -25.76
C ARG A 65 18.55 -4.82 -26.72
N TYR A 66 17.36 -5.24 -27.15
CA TYR A 66 17.23 -6.34 -28.08
C TYR A 66 17.85 -6.02 -29.45
N GLY A 67 17.68 -4.79 -29.92
CA GLY A 67 18.43 -4.27 -31.07
C GLY A 67 19.93 -4.37 -30.84
N THR A 68 20.44 -3.87 -29.72
CA THR A 68 21.88 -3.87 -29.39
C THR A 68 22.45 -5.28 -29.35
N ILE A 69 21.73 -6.24 -28.76
CA ILE A 69 22.23 -7.61 -28.62
C ILE A 69 22.17 -8.34 -29.96
N THR A 70 21.12 -8.12 -30.76
CA THR A 70 21.06 -8.64 -32.14
C THR A 70 22.22 -8.10 -32.99
N MET A 71 22.58 -6.82 -32.84
CA MET A 71 23.75 -6.21 -33.47
C MET A 71 25.05 -6.89 -33.01
N ILE A 72 25.24 -7.09 -31.70
CA ILE A 72 26.44 -7.76 -31.17
C ILE A 72 26.55 -9.19 -31.71
N VAL A 73 25.47 -9.98 -31.62
CA VAL A 73 25.45 -11.38 -32.10
C VAL A 73 25.79 -11.44 -33.59
N SER A 74 25.21 -10.56 -34.40
CA SER A 74 25.46 -10.54 -35.84
C SER A 74 26.85 -10.07 -36.22
N MET A 75 27.39 -9.06 -35.52
CA MET A 75 28.77 -8.64 -35.70
C MET A 75 29.74 -9.76 -35.32
N SER A 76 29.52 -10.43 -34.18
CA SER A 76 30.32 -11.58 -33.77
C SER A 76 30.27 -12.73 -34.79
N PHE A 77 29.09 -12.99 -35.35
CA PHE A 77 28.92 -13.98 -36.42
C PHE A 77 29.68 -13.57 -37.69
N GLY A 78 29.59 -12.31 -38.10
CA GLY A 78 30.34 -11.77 -39.23
C GLY A 78 31.85 -11.90 -39.02
N ILE A 79 32.36 -11.50 -37.86
CA ILE A 79 33.78 -11.62 -37.51
C ILE A 79 34.23 -13.09 -37.59
N MET A 80 33.49 -14.01 -36.98
CA MET A 80 33.78 -15.45 -37.05
C MET A 80 33.84 -15.93 -38.50
N PHE A 81 32.86 -15.55 -39.32
CA PHE A 81 32.79 -15.95 -40.72
C PHE A 81 34.03 -15.45 -41.49
N PHE A 82 34.39 -14.18 -41.37
CA PHE A 82 35.56 -13.64 -42.08
C PHE A 82 36.89 -14.21 -41.58
N GLN A 83 37.00 -14.53 -40.29
CA GLN A 83 38.16 -15.22 -39.74
C GLN A 83 38.32 -16.64 -40.30
N LEU A 84 37.22 -17.39 -40.49
CA LEU A 84 37.26 -18.72 -41.10
C LEU A 84 37.78 -18.70 -42.54
N TYR A 85 37.50 -17.62 -43.29
CA TYR A 85 38.02 -17.44 -44.65
C TYR A 85 39.36 -16.67 -44.71
N ASN A 86 39.92 -16.32 -43.54
CA ASN A 86 41.20 -15.64 -43.42
C ASN A 86 41.25 -14.28 -44.18
N ILE A 87 40.12 -13.56 -44.24
CA ILE A 87 39.99 -12.29 -44.96
C ILE A 87 40.23 -11.12 -43.99
N ASN A 88 41.46 -10.60 -43.97
CA ASN A 88 41.84 -9.46 -43.13
C ASN A 88 41.94 -8.18 -43.97
N ASN A 89 40.80 -7.51 -44.19
CA ASN A 89 40.76 -6.21 -44.89
C ASN A 89 39.95 -5.21 -44.04
N TYR A 90 40.45 -3.97 -43.89
CA TYR A 90 39.73 -2.89 -43.19
C TYR A 90 38.32 -2.65 -43.75
N LEU A 91 38.12 -2.86 -45.06
CA LEU A 91 36.80 -2.76 -45.69
C LEU A 91 35.81 -3.79 -45.14
N VAL A 92 36.29 -4.98 -44.74
CA VAL A 92 35.46 -6.02 -44.15
C VAL A 92 34.96 -5.60 -42.77
N SER A 93 35.81 -5.01 -41.94
CA SER A 93 35.39 -4.49 -40.62
C SER A 93 34.31 -3.42 -40.75
N PHE A 94 34.45 -2.50 -41.72
CA PHE A 94 33.44 -1.49 -42.00
C PHE A 94 32.11 -2.11 -42.49
N LEU A 95 32.18 -3.13 -43.34
CA LEU A 95 31.00 -3.84 -43.86
C LEU A 95 30.27 -4.60 -42.74
N ILE A 96 31.01 -5.28 -41.84
CA ILE A 96 30.44 -5.92 -40.64
C ILE A 96 29.73 -4.88 -39.77
N PHE A 97 30.32 -3.70 -39.61
CA PHE A 97 29.70 -2.62 -38.84
C PHE A 97 28.36 -2.19 -39.45
N LEU A 98 28.32 -1.93 -40.76
CA LEU A 98 27.09 -1.59 -41.48
C LEU A 98 26.02 -2.68 -41.37
N VAL A 99 26.40 -3.94 -41.54
CA VAL A 99 25.48 -5.09 -41.38
C VAL A 99 24.92 -5.14 -39.97
N GLY A 100 25.73 -4.89 -38.94
CA GLY A 100 25.26 -4.86 -37.57
C GLY A 100 24.28 -3.71 -37.29
N VAL A 101 24.43 -2.54 -37.92
CA VAL A 101 23.45 -1.43 -37.81
C VAL A 101 22.12 -1.81 -38.45
N VAL A 102 22.12 -2.49 -39.60
CA VAL A 102 20.88 -2.98 -40.23
C VAL A 102 20.21 -4.02 -39.33
N LEU A 103 20.98 -4.92 -38.72
CA LEU A 103 20.48 -5.95 -37.83
C LEU A 103 20.05 -5.42 -36.46
N PHE A 104 20.59 -4.30 -36.00
CA PHE A 104 20.08 -3.54 -34.85
C PHE A 104 18.62 -3.13 -35.09
N ILE A 105 18.35 -2.52 -36.24
CA ILE A 105 17.00 -2.07 -36.63
C ILE A 105 16.07 -3.27 -36.80
N SER A 106 16.54 -4.32 -37.50
CA SER A 106 15.77 -5.57 -37.66
C SER A 106 15.41 -6.19 -36.30
N GLY A 107 16.37 -6.22 -35.37
CA GLY A 107 16.15 -6.67 -33.99
C GLY A 107 15.02 -5.90 -33.31
N ILE A 108 15.01 -4.57 -33.38
CA ILE A 108 13.94 -3.73 -32.84
C ILE A 108 12.55 -4.15 -33.35
N PHE A 109 12.41 -4.38 -34.66
CA PHE A 109 11.14 -4.82 -35.25
C PHE A 109 10.75 -6.24 -34.81
N PHE A 110 11.73 -7.14 -34.76
CA PHE A 110 11.51 -8.53 -34.37
C PHE A 110 11.05 -8.65 -32.92
N TYR A 111 11.65 -7.87 -32.00
CA TYR A 111 11.20 -7.79 -30.61
C TYR A 111 9.74 -7.35 -30.52
N LYS A 112 9.35 -6.28 -31.21
CA LYS A 112 7.95 -5.80 -31.19
C LYS A 112 6.97 -6.86 -31.67
N LYS A 113 7.32 -7.60 -32.72
CA LYS A 113 6.48 -8.67 -33.27
C LYS A 113 6.35 -9.83 -32.28
N ILE A 114 7.46 -10.32 -31.72
CA ILE A 114 7.43 -11.44 -30.78
C ILE A 114 6.75 -11.07 -29.46
N SER A 115 7.04 -9.89 -28.91
CA SER A 115 6.43 -9.43 -27.66
C SER A 115 4.90 -9.39 -27.78
N LYS A 116 4.37 -8.85 -28.89
CA LYS A 116 2.92 -8.88 -29.18
C LYS A 116 2.35 -10.29 -29.27
N TYR A 117 3.05 -11.20 -29.97
CA TYR A 117 2.63 -12.59 -30.08
C TYR A 117 2.57 -13.28 -28.70
N TYR A 118 3.59 -13.04 -27.86
CA TYR A 118 3.67 -13.62 -26.53
C TYR A 118 2.56 -13.12 -25.61
N ILE A 119 2.32 -11.80 -25.58
CA ILE A 119 1.23 -11.16 -24.82
C ILE A 119 -0.13 -11.67 -25.29
N ARG A 120 -0.35 -11.76 -26.61
CA ARG A 120 -1.60 -12.34 -27.19
C ARG A 120 -1.79 -13.79 -26.74
N GLY A 121 -0.73 -14.58 -26.69
CA GLY A 121 -0.77 -15.96 -26.21
C GLY A 121 -1.20 -16.07 -24.75
N ILE A 122 -0.68 -15.21 -23.87
CA ILE A 122 -1.11 -15.15 -22.45
C ILE A 122 -2.58 -14.76 -22.36
N TYR A 123 -2.99 -13.73 -23.11
CA TYR A 123 -4.38 -13.25 -23.12
C TYR A 123 -5.37 -14.32 -23.60
N LEU A 124 -5.06 -15.06 -24.67
CA LEU A 124 -5.93 -16.12 -25.17
C LEU A 124 -6.10 -17.26 -24.17
N ARG A 125 -5.04 -17.66 -23.48
CA ARG A 125 -5.10 -18.70 -22.42
C ARG A 125 -5.96 -18.22 -21.25
N LEU A 126 -5.77 -16.98 -20.83
CA LEU A 126 -6.59 -16.38 -19.77
C LEU A 126 -8.07 -16.29 -20.16
N LYS A 127 -8.37 -15.79 -21.36
CA LYS A 127 -9.74 -15.71 -21.88
C LYS A 127 -10.39 -17.08 -21.91
N LYS A 128 -9.69 -18.11 -22.39
CA LYS A 128 -10.15 -19.49 -22.40
C LYS A 128 -10.45 -19.99 -20.98
N HIS A 129 -9.55 -19.73 -20.03
CA HIS A 129 -9.75 -20.07 -18.62
C HIS A 129 -11.02 -19.43 -18.04
N LEU A 130 -11.17 -18.11 -18.18
CA LEU A 130 -12.33 -17.37 -17.69
C LEU A 130 -13.66 -17.84 -18.30
N THR A 131 -13.66 -18.21 -19.58
CA THR A 131 -14.87 -18.78 -20.22
C THR A 131 -15.24 -20.15 -19.67
N LEU A 132 -14.25 -21.01 -19.36
CA LEU A 132 -14.52 -22.30 -18.73
C LEU A 132 -15.04 -22.13 -17.31
N LYS A 133 -14.45 -21.22 -16.53
CA LYS A 133 -14.90 -20.90 -15.17
C LYS A 133 -16.36 -20.44 -15.16
N ARG A 134 -16.73 -19.53 -16.05
CA ARG A 134 -18.13 -19.08 -16.20
C ARG A 134 -19.10 -20.21 -16.53
N LYS A 135 -18.72 -21.13 -17.42
CA LYS A 135 -19.54 -22.32 -17.74
C LYS A 135 -19.74 -23.23 -16.53
N ILE A 136 -18.68 -23.45 -15.74
CA ILE A 136 -18.75 -24.28 -14.52
C ILE A 136 -19.70 -23.67 -13.49
N ILE A 137 -19.63 -22.35 -13.28
CA ILE A 137 -20.53 -21.65 -12.35
C ILE A 137 -21.98 -21.77 -12.83
N SER A 138 -22.27 -21.48 -14.11
CA SER A 138 -23.63 -21.58 -14.64
C SER A 138 -24.20 -23.00 -14.58
N ASP A 139 -23.37 -24.02 -14.80
CA ASP A 139 -23.79 -25.42 -14.69
C ASP A 139 -24.06 -25.82 -13.23
N THR A 140 -23.31 -25.26 -12.29
CA THR A 140 -23.46 -25.50 -10.85
C THR A 140 -24.74 -24.84 -10.32
N ASP A 141 -24.98 -23.58 -10.67
CA ASP A 141 -26.20 -22.84 -10.29
C ASP A 141 -27.45 -23.51 -10.88
N ARG A 142 -27.36 -24.04 -12.11
CA ARG A 142 -28.44 -24.80 -12.74
C ARG A 142 -28.73 -26.12 -12.01
N LYS A 143 -27.70 -26.86 -11.57
CA LYS A 143 -27.88 -28.09 -10.78
C LYS A 143 -28.48 -27.82 -9.40
N VAL A 144 -28.03 -26.76 -8.72
CA VAL A 144 -28.59 -26.36 -7.41
C VAL A 144 -30.06 -25.98 -7.55
N SER A 145 -30.41 -25.21 -8.59
CA SER A 145 -31.79 -24.81 -8.86
C SER A 145 -32.71 -26.00 -9.16
N LEU A 146 -32.23 -27.01 -9.90
CA LEU A 146 -33.01 -28.22 -10.19
C LEU A 146 -33.23 -29.10 -8.96
N THR A 147 -32.27 -29.13 -8.03
CA THR A 147 -32.37 -29.94 -6.80
C THR A 147 -33.42 -29.37 -5.85
N LEU A 148 -33.52 -28.04 -5.76
CA LEU A 148 -34.49 -27.33 -4.91
C LEU A 148 -35.94 -27.45 -5.41
N THR A 149 -36.16 -27.69 -6.71
CA THR A 149 -37.52 -27.85 -7.27
C THR A 149 -38.10 -29.25 -7.14
N SER A 150 -37.32 -30.24 -6.68
CA SER A 150 -37.74 -31.65 -6.63
C SER A 150 -38.10 -32.17 -5.23
N GLU A 151 -37.99 -31.36 -4.16
CA GLU A 151 -38.20 -31.84 -2.79
C GLU A 151 -39.50 -31.42 -2.09
N ASP A 152 -40.36 -30.55 -2.65
CA ASP A 152 -41.64 -30.21 -2.01
C ASP A 152 -42.87 -30.49 -2.89
N GLY A 153 -43.21 -31.78 -2.94
CA GLY A 153 -44.55 -32.25 -3.21
C GLY A 153 -45.34 -32.46 -1.91
N LYS A 154 -45.51 -31.43 -1.08
CA LYS A 154 -46.52 -31.43 0.00
C LYS A 154 -47.16 -30.05 0.15
N SER A 155 -48.45 -30.02 -0.18
CA SER A 155 -49.40 -28.93 0.04
C SER A 155 -49.38 -28.41 1.47
N VAL A 156 -49.03 -27.14 1.65
CA VAL A 156 -49.52 -26.30 2.76
C VAL A 156 -49.86 -24.93 2.19
N ASP A 157 -51.14 -24.58 2.32
CA ASP A 157 -51.72 -23.30 1.97
C ASP A 157 -51.15 -22.15 2.83
N ASN A 158 -51.05 -20.99 2.18
CA ASN A 158 -51.06 -19.63 2.75
C ASN A 158 -50.02 -19.27 3.81
N ILE A 159 -49.06 -18.43 3.42
CA ILE A 159 -48.77 -17.14 4.08
C ILE A 159 -48.05 -16.24 3.07
N ASN A 160 -48.55 -15.00 2.95
CA ASN A 160 -47.98 -13.92 2.16
C ASN A 160 -46.60 -13.52 2.68
N ASP A 161 -45.58 -13.47 1.81
CA ASP A 161 -44.35 -12.71 2.06
C ASP A 161 -43.79 -12.15 0.74
N GLU A 162 -44.36 -11.03 0.31
CA GLU A 162 -43.64 -10.07 -0.53
C GLU A 162 -42.63 -9.34 0.35
N THR A 163 -41.33 -9.63 0.26
CA THR A 163 -40.21 -8.66 0.40
C THR A 163 -38.78 -9.24 0.38
N LEU A 164 -38.50 -10.38 -0.26
CA LEU A 164 -37.11 -10.89 -0.27
C LEU A 164 -36.61 -11.54 -1.58
N SER A 165 -37.00 -11.00 -2.75
CA SER A 165 -36.52 -11.51 -4.05
C SER A 165 -36.37 -10.41 -5.11
N LYS A 166 -35.64 -9.34 -4.80
CA LYS A 166 -35.39 -8.26 -5.80
C LYS A 166 -33.99 -7.64 -5.82
N VAL A 167 -32.98 -8.24 -5.16
CA VAL A 167 -31.65 -7.59 -5.04
C VAL A 167 -30.50 -8.32 -5.74
N SER A 168 -30.66 -9.56 -6.23
CA SER A 168 -29.50 -10.32 -6.77
C SER A 168 -29.38 -10.45 -8.29
N SER A 169 -30.30 -9.91 -9.10
CA SER A 169 -30.31 -10.20 -10.56
C SER A 169 -30.10 -9.00 -11.50
N SER A 170 -29.75 -7.81 -11.02
CA SER A 170 -29.60 -6.61 -11.88
C SER A 170 -28.16 -6.16 -12.17
N MET A 171 -27.13 -6.91 -11.77
CA MET A 171 -25.76 -6.35 -11.74
C MET A 171 -24.88 -6.55 -12.99
N TYR A 172 -25.29 -7.35 -13.98
CA TYR A 172 -24.51 -7.47 -15.24
C TYR A 172 -25.40 -7.69 -16.46
N ASN A 173 -26.03 -6.63 -16.96
CA ASN A 173 -26.46 -6.56 -18.35
C ASN A 173 -25.74 -5.38 -19.01
N SER A 174 -24.61 -5.68 -19.63
CA SER A 174 -23.87 -4.78 -20.52
C SER A 174 -23.79 -5.40 -21.91
N ASP A 175 -24.96 -5.74 -22.47
CA ASP A 175 -25.12 -6.01 -23.90
C ASP A 175 -25.55 -4.70 -24.58
N HIS A 176 -24.60 -3.78 -24.76
CA HIS A 176 -24.69 -2.75 -25.78
C HIS A 176 -23.32 -2.13 -25.98
N LEU A 177 -22.56 -2.67 -26.94
CA LEU A 177 -21.66 -1.95 -27.85
C LEU A 177 -20.97 -2.99 -28.75
N ASP A 178 -21.47 -3.13 -29.98
CA ASP A 178 -20.65 -3.13 -31.20
C ASP A 178 -21.55 -3.27 -32.43
N ARG A 179 -21.83 -2.13 -33.05
CA ARG A 179 -22.34 -2.05 -34.42
C ARG A 179 -21.44 -1.09 -35.18
N ASN A 180 -20.79 -1.62 -36.21
CA ASN A 180 -20.02 -0.98 -37.28
C ASN A 180 -18.60 -0.49 -36.97
N SER A 181 -17.63 -1.38 -37.18
CA SER A 181 -16.44 -1.02 -37.97
C SER A 181 -16.01 -2.21 -38.83
N THR A 182 -16.32 -2.11 -40.11
CA THR A 182 -15.88 -3.01 -41.18
C THR A 182 -14.36 -2.97 -41.30
N ILE A 183 -13.68 -4.07 -40.97
CA ILE A 183 -12.31 -4.34 -41.44
C ILE A 183 -12.28 -5.81 -41.86
N GLU A 184 -12.01 -5.99 -43.14
CA GLU A 184 -11.82 -7.25 -43.87
C GLU A 184 -10.64 -8.03 -43.27
N GLU A 185 -10.89 -9.25 -42.80
CA GLU A 185 -9.85 -10.28 -42.73
C GLU A 185 -10.44 -11.58 -43.30
N GLU A 186 -9.76 -12.08 -44.33
CA GLU A 186 -10.01 -13.33 -45.05
C GLU A 186 -9.83 -14.52 -44.08
N GLU A 187 -10.88 -15.34 -43.92
CA GLU A 187 -10.76 -16.69 -43.36
C GLU A 187 -11.06 -17.71 -44.47
N GLU A 188 -10.08 -18.57 -44.74
CA GLU A 188 -10.20 -19.77 -45.56
C GLU A 188 -11.12 -20.78 -44.85
N GLU A 189 -12.23 -21.10 -45.49
CA GLU A 189 -13.11 -22.23 -45.15
C GLU A 189 -12.49 -23.55 -45.64
N GLU A 190 -12.24 -24.48 -44.72
CA GLU A 190 -12.27 -25.92 -45.03
C GLU A 190 -13.56 -26.50 -44.49
N ASN A 191 -14.42 -26.88 -45.44
CA ASN A 191 -15.61 -27.70 -45.27
C ASN A 191 -15.27 -29.08 -44.73
N GLU A 192 -16.12 -29.62 -43.86
CA GLU A 192 -16.54 -31.01 -44.00
C GLU A 192 -18.00 -31.14 -43.52
N GLU A 193 -18.87 -31.32 -44.50
CA GLU A 193 -20.24 -31.79 -44.36
C GLU A 193 -20.22 -33.21 -43.79
N GLU A 194 -21.18 -33.55 -42.92
CA GLU A 194 -21.93 -34.77 -43.18
C GLU A 194 -23.33 -34.72 -42.56
N ASN A 195 -24.25 -35.22 -43.38
CA ASN A 195 -25.67 -35.00 -43.42
C ASN A 195 -26.31 -36.39 -43.27
N SER A 196 -27.21 -36.58 -42.30
CA SER A 196 -28.32 -37.55 -42.38
C SER A 196 -29.28 -37.24 -41.23
N GLY A 197 -30.59 -37.08 -41.41
CA GLY A 197 -31.44 -37.45 -42.52
C GLY A 197 -32.60 -38.27 -41.97
N CYS A 198 -33.79 -37.65 -41.92
CA CYS A 198 -35.12 -38.28 -41.96
C CYS A 198 -35.53 -39.14 -40.74
N GLU A 199 -36.80 -39.27 -40.35
CA GLU A 199 -38.08 -38.88 -40.91
C GLU A 199 -39.14 -38.97 -39.80
N ASN A 200 -40.12 -38.07 -39.84
CA ASN A 200 -41.27 -38.03 -38.94
C ASN A 200 -42.44 -38.69 -39.70
N GLU A 201 -42.94 -39.84 -39.23
CA GLU A 201 -44.22 -40.39 -39.70
C GLU A 201 -45.19 -40.65 -38.55
N ASN A 202 -46.35 -39.99 -38.69
CA ASN A 202 -47.60 -40.25 -38.00
C ASN A 202 -48.13 -41.64 -38.36
N SER A 203 -48.73 -42.36 -37.41
CA SER A 203 -50.11 -42.85 -37.54
C SER A 203 -50.60 -43.63 -36.31
N ASN A 204 -51.86 -43.37 -35.97
CA ASN A 204 -52.69 -44.12 -35.02
C ASN A 204 -52.85 -45.59 -35.44
N SER A 205 -52.90 -46.53 -34.48
CA SER A 205 -54.06 -47.43 -34.36
C SER A 205 -54.05 -48.23 -33.06
N SER A 206 -55.27 -48.46 -32.59
CA SER A 206 -55.78 -49.11 -31.40
C SER A 206 -55.55 -50.63 -31.28
N ASN A 207 -55.68 -51.07 -30.02
CA ASN A 207 -56.22 -52.34 -29.49
C ASN A 207 -55.27 -53.43 -28.98
N ASP A 208 -55.35 -53.55 -27.65
CA ASP A 208 -55.62 -54.73 -26.83
C ASP A 208 -54.54 -55.80 -26.53
N SER A 209 -54.47 -56.03 -25.20
CA SER A 209 -54.16 -57.27 -24.48
C SER A 209 -52.79 -57.91 -24.68
N ASP A 210 -51.86 -57.61 -23.76
CA ASP A 210 -51.37 -58.55 -22.74
C ASP A 210 -50.16 -57.92 -22.02
N SER A 211 -50.36 -57.20 -20.91
CA SER A 211 -50.42 -57.79 -19.57
C SER A 211 -49.13 -58.54 -19.17
N SER A 212 -48.21 -57.74 -18.60
CA SER A 212 -47.17 -58.11 -17.62
C SER A 212 -45.70 -58.17 -18.06
N ASN A 213 -45.38 -58.28 -19.36
CA ASN A 213 -43.97 -58.21 -19.80
C ASN A 213 -43.49 -56.80 -20.15
N ASP A 214 -44.39 -55.90 -20.53
CA ASP A 214 -44.02 -54.56 -21.01
C ASP A 214 -43.56 -53.63 -19.87
N VAL A 215 -44.05 -53.87 -18.64
CA VAL A 215 -43.58 -53.16 -17.44
C VAL A 215 -42.13 -53.54 -17.11
N GLN A 216 -41.72 -54.78 -17.36
CA GLN A 216 -40.32 -55.19 -17.18
C GLN A 216 -39.43 -54.61 -18.26
N ILE A 217 -39.86 -54.60 -19.53
CA ILE A 217 -39.07 -54.02 -20.63
C ILE A 217 -38.91 -52.51 -20.43
N HIS A 218 -39.98 -51.79 -20.09
CA HIS A 218 -39.91 -50.34 -19.85
C HIS A 218 -39.05 -50.00 -18.62
N LYS A 219 -39.06 -50.85 -17.58
CA LYS A 219 -38.19 -50.68 -16.41
C LYS A 219 -36.72 -50.98 -16.74
N ILE A 220 -36.45 -52.03 -17.53
CA ILE A 220 -35.11 -52.34 -18.03
C ILE A 220 -34.60 -51.23 -18.96
N LEU A 221 -35.47 -50.64 -19.78
CA LEU A 221 -35.11 -49.52 -20.65
C LEU A 221 -34.83 -48.24 -19.84
N GLN A 222 -35.65 -47.93 -18.84
CA GLN A 222 -35.41 -46.80 -17.93
C GLN A 222 -34.15 -46.99 -17.09
N ASP A 223 -33.86 -48.20 -16.62
CA ASP A 223 -32.64 -48.50 -15.89
C ASP A 223 -31.43 -48.41 -16.83
N LYS A 224 -31.52 -48.87 -18.08
CA LYS A 224 -30.48 -48.68 -19.08
C LYS A 224 -30.27 -47.21 -19.44
N ILE A 225 -31.34 -46.42 -19.57
CA ILE A 225 -31.25 -44.97 -19.81
C ILE A 225 -30.61 -44.29 -18.61
N ARG A 226 -31.00 -44.62 -17.37
CA ARG A 226 -30.34 -44.13 -16.14
C ARG A 226 -28.88 -44.55 -16.05
N THR A 227 -28.54 -45.75 -16.51
CA THR A 227 -27.16 -46.24 -16.53
C THR A 227 -26.35 -45.55 -17.63
N PHE A 228 -26.95 -45.26 -18.79
CA PHE A 228 -26.32 -44.47 -19.85
C PHE A 228 -26.16 -43.01 -19.44
N ASP A 229 -27.16 -42.41 -18.79
CA ASP A 229 -27.06 -41.08 -18.21
C ASP A 229 -26.03 -41.05 -17.08
N SER A 230 -25.92 -42.11 -16.27
CA SER A 230 -24.88 -42.18 -15.25
C SER A 230 -23.49 -42.37 -15.86
N ILE A 231 -23.36 -43.18 -16.92
CA ILE A 231 -22.10 -43.38 -17.66
C ILE A 231 -21.72 -42.12 -18.43
N ASP A 232 -22.66 -41.39 -19.03
CA ASP A 232 -22.42 -40.13 -19.74
C ASP A 232 -22.12 -39.01 -18.74
N ASN A 233 -22.77 -38.99 -17.57
CA ASN A 233 -22.38 -38.11 -16.46
C ASN A 233 -21.02 -38.49 -15.88
N ILE A 234 -20.69 -39.79 -15.78
CA ILE A 234 -19.37 -40.26 -15.35
C ILE A 234 -18.34 -39.85 -16.39
N LEU A 235 -18.55 -40.09 -17.69
CA LEU A 235 -17.66 -39.69 -18.79
C LEU A 235 -17.48 -38.17 -18.85
N LYS A 236 -18.55 -37.38 -18.75
CA LYS A 236 -18.47 -35.90 -18.66
C LYS A 236 -17.81 -35.42 -17.37
N SER A 237 -17.88 -36.18 -16.28
CA SER A 237 -17.17 -35.89 -15.02
C SER A 237 -15.73 -36.41 -14.99
N THR A 238 -15.38 -37.36 -15.87
CA THR A 238 -14.06 -38.01 -15.96
C THR A 238 -13.26 -37.61 -17.19
N ASP A 239 -13.82 -36.78 -18.08
CA ASP A 239 -13.06 -35.95 -18.99
C ASP A 239 -12.10 -35.13 -18.12
N LYS A 240 -10.87 -35.62 -18.02
CA LYS A 240 -9.75 -34.98 -17.36
C LYS A 240 -9.50 -33.70 -18.12
N ARG A 241 -10.24 -32.65 -17.77
CA ARG A 241 -9.98 -31.30 -18.25
C ARG A 241 -8.59 -30.98 -17.76
N GLU A 242 -7.61 -31.09 -18.67
CA GLU A 242 -6.26 -30.67 -18.37
C GLU A 242 -6.37 -29.24 -17.84
N PRO A 243 -5.77 -28.96 -16.65
CA PRO A 243 -5.83 -27.63 -16.08
C PRO A 243 -5.28 -26.66 -17.12
N ILE A 244 -6.06 -25.65 -17.49
CA ILE A 244 -5.54 -24.62 -18.38
C ILE A 244 -4.50 -23.84 -17.60
N VAL A 245 -3.24 -24.10 -17.90
CA VAL A 245 -2.13 -23.35 -17.35
C VAL A 245 -2.13 -21.98 -18.02
N VAL A 246 -2.58 -20.96 -17.29
CA VAL A 246 -2.62 -19.57 -17.79
C VAL A 246 -1.19 -19.04 -17.97
N PHE A 247 -0.34 -19.23 -16.96
CA PHE A 247 1.06 -18.80 -16.94
C PHE A 247 1.99 -20.01 -16.96
N ASN A 248 2.78 -20.16 -18.02
CA ASN A 248 3.72 -21.28 -18.13
C ASN A 248 4.96 -21.04 -17.26
N LYS A 249 5.28 -19.77 -17.00
CA LYS A 249 6.46 -19.33 -16.24
C LYS A 249 6.12 -18.11 -15.37
N PRO A 250 6.86 -17.87 -14.28
CA PRO A 250 6.71 -16.65 -13.46
C PRO A 250 6.89 -15.35 -14.23
N SER A 251 7.68 -15.38 -15.30
CA SER A 251 7.88 -14.24 -16.22
C SER A 251 6.60 -13.82 -16.93
N ASP A 252 5.69 -14.76 -17.22
CA ASP A 252 4.45 -14.48 -17.94
C ASP A 252 3.50 -13.67 -17.06
N PHE A 253 3.53 -13.93 -15.76
CA PHE A 253 2.78 -13.20 -14.75
C PHE A 253 3.32 -11.79 -14.54
N GLU A 254 4.64 -11.64 -14.42
CA GLU A 254 5.27 -10.31 -14.40
C GLU A 254 4.91 -9.51 -15.64
N LEU A 255 4.93 -10.14 -16.83
CA LEU A 255 4.56 -9.50 -18.07
C LEU A 255 3.10 -9.05 -18.08
N ALA A 256 2.19 -9.87 -17.54
CA ALA A 256 0.80 -9.50 -17.33
C ALA A 256 0.73 -8.25 -16.44
N CYS A 257 1.35 -8.25 -15.26
CA CYS A 257 1.41 -7.12 -14.32
C CYS A 257 1.87 -5.82 -14.99
N ARG A 258 2.89 -5.90 -15.86
CA ARG A 258 3.42 -4.75 -16.61
C ARG A 258 2.44 -4.20 -17.65
N PHE A 259 1.71 -5.08 -18.34
CA PHE A 259 0.70 -4.67 -19.31
C PHE A 259 -0.35 -3.76 -18.65
N ILE A 260 -0.75 -4.06 -17.42
CA ILE A 260 -1.78 -3.29 -16.70
C ILE A 260 -1.24 -1.97 -16.19
N LYS A 261 -0.01 -1.94 -15.68
CA LYS A 261 0.63 -0.68 -15.30
C LYS A 261 0.63 0.34 -16.46
N ASN A 262 0.80 -0.16 -17.69
CA ASN A 262 0.77 0.68 -18.88
C ASN A 262 -0.65 0.90 -19.45
N ASN A 263 -1.65 0.19 -18.93
CA ASN A 263 -3.06 0.30 -19.31
C ASN A 263 -3.92 0.53 -18.06
N GLU A 264 -3.99 1.79 -17.61
CA GLU A 264 -4.73 2.20 -16.40
C GLU A 264 -6.27 2.17 -16.56
N LYS A 265 -6.80 1.29 -17.41
CA LYS A 265 -8.23 1.14 -17.60
C LYS A 265 -8.82 0.26 -16.48
N PRO A 266 -10.01 0.57 -15.94
CA PRO A 266 -10.64 -0.21 -14.86
C PRO A 266 -10.82 -1.69 -15.22
N GLU A 267 -11.08 -2.01 -16.48
CA GLU A 267 -11.20 -3.40 -16.96
C GLU A 267 -9.88 -4.16 -16.86
N ALA A 268 -8.75 -3.47 -17.06
CA ALA A 268 -7.44 -4.07 -16.90
C ALA A 268 -7.14 -4.34 -15.42
N PHE A 269 -7.60 -3.49 -14.51
CA PHE A 269 -7.49 -3.72 -13.07
C PHE A 269 -8.35 -4.92 -12.61
N GLN A 270 -9.60 -5.00 -13.08
CA GLN A 270 -10.50 -6.12 -12.78
C GLN A 270 -9.96 -7.46 -13.29
N LEU A 271 -9.46 -7.50 -14.52
CA LEU A 271 -8.87 -8.71 -15.12
C LEU A 271 -7.79 -9.33 -14.24
N VAL A 272 -7.08 -8.48 -13.51
CA VAL A 272 -5.91 -8.86 -12.73
C VAL A 272 -6.29 -9.28 -11.35
N TYR A 273 -7.23 -8.56 -10.75
CA TYR A 273 -7.91 -9.05 -9.57
C TYR A 273 -8.45 -10.46 -9.83
N ASP A 274 -9.11 -10.71 -10.96
CA ASP A 274 -9.57 -12.04 -11.36
C ASP A 274 -8.41 -13.06 -11.55
N ILE A 275 -7.29 -12.65 -12.17
CA ILE A 275 -6.07 -13.47 -12.29
C ILE A 275 -5.51 -13.84 -10.91
N TYR A 276 -5.52 -12.90 -9.96
CA TYR A 276 -4.92 -13.03 -8.65
C TYR A 276 -5.79 -13.81 -7.68
N ASP A 277 -7.10 -13.53 -7.62
CA ASP A 277 -8.06 -14.33 -6.86
C ASP A 277 -7.98 -15.79 -7.29
N GLU A 278 -7.83 -16.04 -8.58
CA GLU A 278 -7.65 -17.40 -9.09
C GLU A 278 -6.33 -18.04 -8.66
N TRP A 279 -5.28 -17.23 -8.45
CA TRP A 279 -4.02 -17.69 -7.88
C TRP A 279 -4.06 -17.89 -6.37
N LEU A 280 -4.87 -17.09 -5.65
CA LEU A 280 -4.96 -17.02 -4.20
C LEU A 280 -5.89 -18.07 -3.59
N VAL A 281 -6.93 -18.48 -4.31
CA VAL A 281 -7.91 -19.43 -3.79
C VAL A 281 -7.26 -20.82 -3.62
N ASP A 282 -6.70 -21.03 -2.44
CA ASP A 282 -6.39 -22.35 -1.89
C ASP A 282 -7.72 -23.06 -1.62
N TYR A 283 -8.12 -23.92 -2.55
CA TYR A 283 -9.28 -24.80 -2.35
C TYR A 283 -8.95 -25.82 -1.26
N HIS A 284 -9.33 -25.47 -0.03
CA HIS A 284 -9.12 -26.30 1.14
C HIS A 284 -10.02 -27.55 1.20
N ASN A 285 -10.89 -27.79 0.21
CA ASN A 285 -11.74 -28.97 0.16
C ASN A 285 -11.85 -29.54 -1.27
N ASN A 286 -11.12 -30.65 -1.48
CA ASN A 286 -11.27 -31.68 -2.51
C ASN A 286 -11.42 -31.24 -3.99
N PHE A 287 -10.35 -31.54 -4.75
CA PHE A 287 -10.32 -31.86 -6.19
C PHE A 287 -10.02 -30.77 -7.24
N ILE A 288 -9.54 -29.57 -6.90
CA ILE A 288 -8.84 -28.71 -7.89
C ILE A 288 -7.63 -28.04 -7.22
N LEU A 289 -6.48 -28.74 -7.26
CA LEU A 289 -5.23 -28.42 -6.56
C LEU A 289 -4.12 -27.97 -7.53
N LEU A 290 -4.47 -27.34 -8.66
CA LEU A 290 -3.56 -27.24 -9.81
C LEU A 290 -3.09 -25.83 -10.18
N ILE A 291 -3.64 -24.77 -9.57
CA ILE A 291 -3.23 -23.40 -9.87
C ILE A 291 -2.37 -22.82 -8.73
N THR A 292 -2.75 -23.00 -7.46
CA THR A 292 -1.94 -22.60 -6.29
C THR A 292 -0.63 -23.40 -6.17
N SER A 293 -0.54 -24.59 -6.76
CA SER A 293 0.63 -25.47 -6.67
C SER A 293 1.77 -25.15 -7.65
N GLN A 294 1.55 -24.29 -8.67
CA GLN A 294 2.58 -24.12 -9.71
C GLN A 294 3.80 -23.32 -9.24
N PHE A 295 3.63 -22.30 -8.39
CA PHE A 295 4.74 -21.47 -7.88
C PHE A 295 4.57 -20.94 -6.43
N PRO A 296 4.03 -21.70 -5.45
CA PRO A 296 3.75 -21.18 -4.10
C PRO A 296 5.00 -20.70 -3.34
N LYS A 297 6.19 -21.17 -3.76
CA LYS A 297 7.48 -20.79 -3.17
C LYS A 297 8.23 -19.73 -3.96
N ASN A 298 7.60 -19.11 -4.97
CA ASN A 298 8.26 -18.08 -5.75
C ASN A 298 8.07 -16.71 -5.07
N PRO A 299 9.11 -16.18 -4.41
CA PRO A 299 9.01 -14.90 -3.72
C PRO A 299 8.67 -13.74 -4.65
N TYR A 300 9.12 -13.82 -5.91
CA TYR A 300 8.95 -12.72 -6.86
C TYR A 300 7.47 -12.48 -7.12
N ILE A 301 6.69 -13.53 -7.34
CA ILE A 301 5.24 -13.43 -7.58
C ILE A 301 4.54 -12.70 -6.42
N ASN A 302 4.82 -13.09 -5.17
CA ASN A 302 4.27 -12.43 -3.99
C ASN A 302 4.70 -10.95 -3.90
N ILE A 303 5.95 -10.64 -4.25
CA ILE A 303 6.44 -9.26 -4.28
C ILE A 303 5.71 -8.42 -5.33
N TYR A 304 5.62 -8.92 -6.57
CA TYR A 304 4.93 -8.24 -7.66
C TYR A 304 3.45 -8.02 -7.33
N TYR A 305 2.83 -9.00 -6.68
CA TYR A 305 1.46 -8.90 -6.24
C TYR A 305 1.25 -7.81 -5.19
N THR A 306 2.06 -7.85 -4.13
CA THR A 306 2.00 -6.88 -3.04
C THR A 306 2.13 -5.46 -3.59
N TYR A 307 3.13 -5.25 -4.44
CA TYR A 307 3.36 -3.95 -5.08
C TYR A 307 2.17 -3.54 -5.95
N TYR A 308 1.53 -4.49 -6.62
CA TYR A 308 0.38 -4.24 -7.46
C TYR A 308 -0.88 -3.87 -6.65
N ILE A 309 -1.21 -4.60 -5.57
CA ILE A 309 -2.31 -4.23 -4.67
C ILE A 309 -2.06 -2.82 -4.12
N ALA A 310 -0.83 -2.56 -3.68
CA ALA A 310 -0.45 -1.25 -3.17
C ALA A 310 -0.62 -0.13 -4.22
N TYR A 311 -0.31 -0.43 -5.48
CA TYR A 311 -0.52 0.50 -6.59
C TYR A 311 -2.01 0.71 -6.91
N ILE A 312 -2.82 -0.36 -6.90
CA ILE A 312 -4.26 -0.28 -7.09
C ILE A 312 -4.88 0.62 -6.04
N ASP A 313 -4.63 0.35 -4.76
CA ASP A 313 -5.24 1.11 -3.65
C ASP A 313 -4.98 2.61 -3.81
N LYS A 314 -3.72 2.96 -4.11
CA LYS A 314 -3.32 4.34 -4.38
C LYS A 314 -4.04 4.97 -5.56
N GLN A 315 -4.34 4.19 -6.61
CA GLN A 315 -5.06 4.67 -7.78
C GLN A 315 -6.59 4.69 -7.56
N ILE A 316 -7.15 3.75 -6.81
CA ILE A 316 -8.58 3.76 -6.43
C ILE A 316 -8.91 5.04 -5.67
N ASP A 317 -8.02 5.51 -4.79
CA ASP A 317 -8.24 6.77 -4.08
C ASP A 317 -8.23 7.99 -5.02
N LYS A 318 -7.57 7.88 -6.18
CA LYS A 318 -7.56 8.91 -7.23
C LYS A 318 -8.79 8.85 -8.14
N TYR A 319 -9.30 7.65 -8.41
CA TYR A 319 -10.50 7.43 -9.22
C TYR A 319 -11.67 7.10 -8.29
N VAL A 320 -12.41 8.13 -7.85
CA VAL A 320 -13.61 8.08 -6.98
C VAL A 320 -14.77 7.32 -7.67
N VAL A 321 -14.55 6.08 -8.07
CA VAL A 321 -15.52 5.20 -8.70
C VAL A 321 -15.83 4.10 -7.70
N LYS A 322 -17.14 3.91 -7.49
CA LYS A 322 -17.76 2.95 -6.56
C LYS A 322 -17.37 1.51 -6.88
N MET A 323 -16.14 1.10 -6.57
CA MET A 323 -15.84 -0.30 -6.33
C MET A 323 -16.54 -0.72 -5.02
N PRO A 324 -17.16 -1.90 -4.95
CA PRO A 324 -17.90 -2.35 -3.77
C PRO A 324 -16.99 -2.34 -2.53
N GLN A 325 -17.48 -1.71 -1.45
CA GLN A 325 -16.74 -1.39 -0.23
C GLN A 325 -16.48 -2.64 0.66
N ASN A 326 -15.57 -3.52 0.25
CA ASN A 326 -14.99 -4.55 1.13
C ASN A 326 -13.53 -4.21 1.53
N LYS A 327 -13.22 -2.92 1.73
CA LYS A 327 -11.86 -2.40 1.96
C LYS A 327 -11.16 -2.92 3.23
N SER A 328 -11.86 -3.39 4.26
CA SER A 328 -11.23 -3.73 5.56
C SER A 328 -10.56 -5.10 5.64
N SER A 329 -10.73 -5.98 4.64
CA SER A 329 -10.05 -7.29 4.61
C SER A 329 -8.77 -7.31 3.76
N GLU A 330 -8.53 -6.27 2.95
CA GLU A 330 -7.50 -6.30 1.90
C GLU A 330 -6.12 -5.82 2.38
N THR A 331 -6.04 -4.85 3.30
CA THR A 331 -4.76 -4.38 3.88
C THR A 331 -4.03 -5.46 4.68
N ASN A 332 -4.79 -6.28 5.43
CA ASN A 332 -4.26 -7.49 6.10
C ASN A 332 -3.66 -8.50 5.10
N ASN A 333 -4.10 -8.48 3.84
CA ASN A 333 -3.60 -9.38 2.81
C ASN A 333 -2.23 -8.93 2.26
N ILE A 334 -2.00 -7.61 2.10
CA ILE A 334 -0.72 -7.04 1.61
C ILE A 334 0.45 -7.49 2.50
N TYR A 335 0.31 -7.34 3.83
CA TYR A 335 1.33 -7.78 4.78
C TYR A 335 1.49 -9.31 4.80
N GLY A 336 0.40 -10.06 4.68
CA GLY A 336 0.43 -11.52 4.55
C GLY A 336 1.29 -11.99 3.37
N HIS A 337 1.16 -11.34 2.22
CA HIS A 337 1.97 -11.65 1.02
C HIS A 337 3.45 -11.33 1.19
N LEU A 338 3.80 -10.23 1.86
CA LEU A 338 5.19 -9.88 2.16
C LEU A 338 5.83 -10.84 3.16
N ILE A 339 5.08 -11.26 4.19
CA ILE A 339 5.53 -12.27 5.14
C ILE A 339 5.77 -13.60 4.42
N ASN A 340 4.85 -14.02 3.54
CA ASN A 340 5.00 -15.23 2.72
C ASN A 340 6.20 -15.12 1.76
N ALA A 341 6.43 -13.95 1.15
CA ALA A 341 7.60 -13.70 0.32
C ALA A 341 8.91 -13.81 1.11
N ASN A 342 8.94 -13.29 2.35
CA ASN A 342 10.09 -13.34 3.24
C ASN A 342 10.37 -14.75 3.77
N ALA A 343 9.33 -15.57 3.95
CA ALA A 343 9.44 -16.98 4.34
C ALA A 343 10.02 -17.87 3.22
N CYS A 344 9.96 -17.43 1.95
CA CYS A 344 10.56 -18.16 0.84
C CYS A 344 12.10 -18.16 0.92
N LYS A 345 12.73 -19.24 0.43
CA LYS A 345 14.20 -19.31 0.34
C LYS A 345 14.70 -18.44 -0.82
N THR A 346 14.95 -17.17 -0.52
CA THR A 346 15.36 -16.18 -1.54
C THR A 346 16.84 -15.80 -1.43
N ASN A 347 17.41 -15.29 -2.52
CA ASN A 347 18.78 -14.76 -2.49
C ASN A 347 18.82 -13.41 -1.73
N PHE A 348 20.03 -12.94 -1.40
CA PHE A 348 20.19 -11.71 -0.62
C PHE A 348 19.51 -10.47 -1.25
N LEU A 349 19.58 -10.33 -2.59
CA LEU A 349 18.96 -9.21 -3.29
C LEU A 349 17.44 -9.26 -3.20
N SER A 350 16.84 -10.44 -3.36
CA SER A 350 15.41 -10.65 -3.18
C SER A 350 14.98 -10.32 -1.75
N LYS A 351 15.72 -10.77 -0.72
CA LYS A 351 15.42 -10.41 0.68
C LYS A 351 15.47 -8.91 0.91
N TYR A 352 16.47 -8.23 0.36
CA TYR A 352 16.58 -6.78 0.44
C TYR A 352 15.38 -6.10 -0.24
N PHE A 353 14.98 -6.57 -1.43
CA PHE A 353 13.86 -5.99 -2.17
C PHE A 353 12.50 -6.24 -1.47
N ILE A 354 12.28 -7.43 -0.92
CA ILE A 354 11.11 -7.73 -0.07
C ILE A 354 11.06 -6.77 1.11
N ARG A 355 12.20 -6.59 1.81
CA ARG A 355 12.28 -5.70 2.96
C ARG A 355 12.09 -4.24 2.58
N TYR A 356 12.60 -3.82 1.43
CA TYR A 356 12.38 -2.47 0.91
C TYR A 356 10.90 -2.23 0.62
N ILE A 357 10.22 -3.14 -0.09
CA ILE A 357 8.78 -3.01 -0.37
C ILE A 357 7.97 -3.11 0.92
N TYR A 358 8.36 -3.96 1.85
CA TYR A 358 7.73 -4.01 3.16
C TYR A 358 7.83 -2.67 3.88
N LEU A 359 9.01 -2.04 3.89
CA LEU A 359 9.17 -0.71 4.50
C LEU A 359 8.43 0.37 3.72
N ASP A 360 8.45 0.36 2.39
CA ASP A 360 7.73 1.35 1.57
C ASP A 360 6.20 1.22 1.75
N VAL A 361 5.66 0.00 1.76
CA VAL A 361 4.25 -0.26 2.09
C VAL A 361 3.97 0.16 3.52
N LYS A 362 4.84 -0.21 4.47
CA LYS A 362 4.70 0.15 5.87
C LYS A 362 4.67 1.66 6.07
N ASP A 363 5.62 2.40 5.52
CA ASP A 363 5.72 3.84 5.66
C ASP A 363 4.51 4.53 4.99
N ASN A 364 4.11 4.10 3.78
CA ASN A 364 2.96 4.72 3.08
C ASN A 364 1.59 4.34 3.66
N TYR A 365 1.42 3.16 4.27
CA TYR A 365 0.14 2.69 4.83
C TYR A 365 0.02 2.89 6.34
N GLU A 366 1.12 2.75 7.11
CA GLU A 366 1.14 3.10 8.54
C GLU A 366 1.11 4.61 8.75
N ASP A 367 1.42 5.47 7.79
CA ASP A 367 1.11 6.90 7.94
C ASP A 367 -0.41 7.15 7.89
N ILE A 368 -1.17 6.36 7.13
CA ILE A 368 -2.65 6.47 7.04
C ILE A 368 -3.33 5.74 8.22
N GLU A 369 -2.89 4.52 8.54
CA GLU A 369 -3.36 3.78 9.72
C GLU A 369 -2.84 4.37 11.03
N GLY A 370 -1.65 4.96 11.06
CA GLY A 370 -1.07 5.64 12.21
C GLY A 370 -1.75 6.96 12.49
N TYR A 371 -2.17 7.70 11.45
CA TYR A 371 -3.08 8.84 11.62
C TYR A 371 -4.44 8.41 12.18
N SER A 372 -5.00 7.30 11.67
CA SER A 372 -6.24 6.70 12.18
C SER A 372 -6.11 6.15 13.62
N LYS A 373 -4.95 5.58 13.96
CA LYS A 373 -4.67 5.00 15.28
C LYS A 373 -4.33 6.06 16.32
N ARG A 374 -3.63 7.12 15.93
CA ARG A 374 -3.36 8.30 16.78
C ARG A 374 -4.65 9.07 17.03
N ASN A 375 -5.47 9.27 16.01
CA ASN A 375 -6.79 9.89 16.14
C ASN A 375 -7.76 9.00 16.95
N SER A 376 -7.77 7.68 16.76
CA SER A 376 -8.61 6.78 17.57
C SER A 376 -8.14 6.66 19.01
N MET A 377 -6.83 6.73 19.28
CA MET A 377 -6.27 6.83 20.63
C MET A 377 -6.65 8.16 21.30
N GLU A 378 -6.56 9.28 20.57
CA GLU A 378 -6.94 10.60 21.09
C GLU A 378 -8.45 10.67 21.37
N ILE A 379 -9.29 10.11 20.50
CA ILE A 379 -10.73 9.96 20.71
C ILE A 379 -11.00 9.06 21.92
N PHE A 380 -10.27 7.95 22.06
CA PHE A 380 -10.35 7.05 23.21
C PHE A 380 -10.03 7.79 24.51
N GLU A 381 -8.90 8.49 24.57
CA GLU A 381 -8.45 9.25 25.75
C GLU A 381 -9.45 10.35 26.13
N LYS A 382 -9.96 11.11 25.15
CA LYS A 382 -10.99 12.13 25.36
C LYS A 382 -12.29 11.53 25.92
N MET A 383 -12.78 10.44 25.34
CA MET A 383 -13.99 9.76 25.83
C MET A 383 -13.78 9.17 27.23
N GLN A 384 -12.58 8.64 27.50
CA GLN A 384 -12.22 8.08 28.80
C GLN A 384 -12.20 9.16 29.87
N GLN A 385 -11.58 10.32 29.59
CA GLN A 385 -11.56 11.47 30.50
C GLN A 385 -12.98 11.99 30.80
N ILE A 386 -13.85 12.10 29.79
CA ILE A 386 -15.26 12.51 30.00
C ILE A 386 -15.97 11.53 30.95
N ALA A 387 -15.82 10.22 30.71
CA ALA A 387 -16.44 9.19 31.54
C ALA A 387 -15.93 9.19 32.99
N ILE A 388 -14.63 9.45 33.18
CA ILE A 388 -13.97 9.58 34.49
C ILE A 388 -14.44 10.86 35.21
N ASN A 389 -14.47 11.99 34.53
CA ASN A 389 -14.86 13.27 35.12
C ASN A 389 -16.31 13.25 35.60
N ASP A 390 -17.24 12.73 34.79
CA ASP A 390 -18.64 12.56 35.20
C ASP A 390 -18.77 11.64 36.43
N HIS A 391 -17.96 10.58 36.48
CA HIS A 391 -17.93 9.65 37.61
C HIS A 391 -17.42 10.33 38.88
N ILE A 392 -16.28 11.03 38.81
CA ILE A 392 -15.69 11.75 39.95
C ILE A 392 -16.66 12.81 40.46
N MET A 393 -17.30 13.55 39.55
CA MET A 393 -18.29 14.57 39.91
C MET A 393 -19.49 13.95 40.61
N ALA A 394 -20.00 12.80 40.15
CA ALA A 394 -21.06 12.07 40.83
C ALA A 394 -20.66 11.62 42.24
N ILE A 395 -19.43 11.12 42.43
CA ILE A 395 -18.89 10.74 43.75
C ILE A 395 -18.78 11.97 44.67
N ASN A 396 -18.31 13.10 44.15
CA ASN A 396 -18.16 14.33 44.93
C ASN A 396 -19.52 14.86 45.41
N LEU A 397 -20.54 14.85 44.54
CA LEU A 397 -21.91 15.21 44.94
C LEU A 397 -22.50 14.22 45.95
N LEU A 398 -22.24 12.91 45.80
CA LEU A 398 -22.63 11.91 46.80
C LEU A 398 -21.95 12.18 48.15
N LYS A 399 -20.67 12.52 48.16
CA LYS A 399 -19.93 12.90 49.37
C LYS A 399 -20.55 14.13 50.03
N GLN A 400 -20.85 15.18 49.26
CA GLN A 400 -21.52 16.39 49.76
C GLN A 400 -22.91 16.05 50.35
N PHE A 401 -23.67 15.20 49.68
CA PHE A 401 -24.96 14.71 50.16
C PHE A 401 -24.84 13.96 51.50
N PHE A 402 -23.85 13.08 51.67
CA PHE A 402 -23.65 12.39 52.95
C PHE A 402 -23.16 13.33 54.06
N VAL A 403 -22.33 14.32 53.74
CA VAL A 403 -21.94 15.37 54.70
C VAL A 403 -23.17 16.16 55.14
N TYR A 404 -24.04 16.53 54.20
CA TYR A 404 -25.31 17.19 54.50
C TYR A 404 -26.17 16.34 55.44
N ILE A 405 -26.43 15.07 55.11
CA ILE A 405 -27.21 14.16 55.98
C ILE A 405 -26.61 14.08 57.38
N LYS A 406 -25.28 13.97 57.48
CA LYS A 406 -24.59 13.82 58.77
C LYS A 406 -24.73 15.06 59.65
N HIS A 407 -24.82 16.25 59.07
CA HIS A 407 -24.75 17.53 59.79
C HIS A 407 -26.05 18.34 59.78
N VAL A 408 -27.11 17.86 59.12
CA VAL A 408 -28.38 18.59 58.98
C VAL A 408 -29.02 18.93 60.33
N ASP A 409 -28.89 18.06 61.32
CA ASP A 409 -29.47 18.28 62.66
C ASP A 409 -28.64 19.24 63.51
N SER A 410 -27.31 19.29 63.30
CA SER A 410 -26.39 20.12 64.09
C SER A 410 -26.18 21.53 63.51
N GLU A 411 -26.32 21.72 62.19
CA GLU A 411 -25.97 22.97 61.49
C GLU A 411 -27.12 23.49 60.60
N LYS A 412 -28.35 23.53 61.12
CA LYS A 412 -29.57 23.87 60.35
C LYS A 412 -29.50 25.17 59.55
N GLU A 413 -28.82 26.20 60.05
CA GLU A 413 -28.72 27.48 59.33
C GLU A 413 -27.82 27.42 58.09
N LYS A 414 -26.73 26.64 58.15
CA LYS A 414 -25.73 26.54 57.07
C LYS A 414 -26.29 25.83 55.84
N TYR A 415 -27.19 24.88 56.04
CA TYR A 415 -27.77 24.07 54.96
C TYR A 415 -29.21 24.45 54.60
N LYS A 416 -29.70 25.59 55.07
CA LYS A 416 -31.06 26.08 54.77
C LYS A 416 -31.33 26.23 53.26
N PHE A 417 -30.29 26.42 52.46
CA PHE A 417 -30.36 26.56 51.00
C PHE A 417 -29.97 25.30 50.23
N PHE A 418 -29.72 24.17 50.90
CA PHE A 418 -29.39 22.92 50.22
C PHE A 418 -30.66 22.31 49.60
N ASP A 419 -30.84 22.48 48.29
CA ASP A 419 -31.92 21.84 47.55
C ASP A 419 -31.59 20.36 47.31
N LEU A 420 -32.13 19.52 48.19
CA LEU A 420 -31.97 18.08 48.13
C LEU A 420 -32.43 17.49 46.78
N ASN A 421 -33.54 17.97 46.23
CA ASN A 421 -34.10 17.41 45.00
C ASN A 421 -33.21 17.73 43.80
N LEU A 422 -32.70 18.97 43.75
CA LEU A 422 -31.76 19.38 42.72
C LEU A 422 -30.45 18.59 42.82
N HIS A 423 -29.94 18.37 44.03
CA HIS A 423 -28.71 17.61 44.24
C HIS A 423 -28.84 16.14 43.84
N LEU A 424 -29.94 15.48 44.21
CA LEU A 424 -30.23 14.09 43.82
C LEU A 424 -30.45 13.95 42.31
N ASN A 425 -31.12 14.92 41.67
CA ASN A 425 -31.28 14.95 40.22
C ASN A 425 -29.94 15.11 39.49
N SER A 426 -29.04 15.95 40.01
CA SER A 426 -27.70 16.12 39.45
C SER A 426 -26.87 14.83 39.55
N ILE A 427 -26.91 14.13 40.69
CA ILE A 427 -26.27 12.81 40.86
C ILE A 427 -26.84 11.80 39.85
N HIS A 428 -28.17 11.75 39.71
CA HIS A 428 -28.83 10.84 38.78
C HIS A 428 -28.45 11.12 37.31
N LYS A 429 -28.40 12.39 36.91
CA LYS A 429 -27.99 12.80 35.56
C LYS A 429 -26.53 12.43 35.27
N LEU A 430 -25.61 12.71 36.18
CA LEU A 430 -24.19 12.35 36.04
C LEU A 430 -23.99 10.84 35.99
N LYS A 431 -24.75 10.07 36.78
CA LYS A 431 -24.74 8.61 36.71
C LYS A 431 -25.15 8.10 35.32
N ILE A 432 -26.23 8.64 34.75
CA ILE A 432 -26.70 8.28 33.41
C ILE A 432 -25.66 8.63 32.34
N ASN A 433 -25.10 9.84 32.40
CA ASN A 433 -24.08 10.32 31.47
C ASN A 433 -22.81 9.46 31.53
N SER A 434 -22.27 9.24 32.73
CA SER A 434 -21.09 8.40 32.94
C SER A 434 -21.32 6.99 32.42
N SER A 435 -22.49 6.38 32.71
CA SER A 435 -22.84 5.05 32.19
C SER A 435 -22.92 5.01 30.66
N MET A 436 -23.49 6.04 30.02
CA MET A 436 -23.55 6.12 28.55
C MET A 436 -22.17 6.30 27.94
N SER A 437 -21.31 7.13 28.55
CA SER A 437 -19.94 7.37 28.09
C SER A 437 -19.11 6.08 28.16
N TYR A 438 -19.17 5.33 29.26
CA TYR A 438 -18.51 4.02 29.34
C TYR A 438 -19.07 2.99 28.35
N GLN A 439 -20.39 2.93 28.16
CA GLN A 439 -20.98 2.02 27.17
C GLN A 439 -20.56 2.35 25.74
N ARG A 440 -20.53 3.64 25.37
CA ARG A 440 -20.01 4.07 24.07
C ARG A 440 -18.55 3.69 23.90
N LEU A 441 -17.76 3.88 24.95
CA LEU A 441 -16.33 3.58 24.95
C LEU A 441 -16.06 2.07 24.81
N ILE A 442 -16.82 1.23 25.53
CA ILE A 442 -16.76 -0.24 25.38
C ILE A 442 -17.21 -0.69 23.97
N ASN A 443 -18.26 -0.08 23.42
CA ASN A 443 -18.76 -0.45 22.09
C ASN A 443 -17.81 -0.02 20.97
N MET A 444 -17.14 1.13 21.11
CA MET A 444 -16.15 1.62 20.15
C MET A 444 -14.81 0.90 20.27
N PHE A 445 -14.44 0.45 21.46
CA PHE A 445 -13.14 -0.18 21.75
C PHE A 445 -13.32 -1.49 22.55
N PRO A 446 -13.91 -2.54 21.93
CA PRO A 446 -14.27 -3.77 22.63
C PRO A 446 -13.07 -4.57 23.15
N ASP A 447 -11.90 -4.39 22.53
CA ASP A 447 -10.67 -5.09 22.90
C ASP A 447 -9.93 -4.46 24.08
N ASP A 448 -10.29 -3.24 24.49
CA ASP A 448 -9.64 -2.57 25.61
C ASP A 448 -10.21 -3.02 26.96
N LYS A 449 -9.39 -3.82 27.66
CA LYS A 449 -9.72 -4.34 29.00
C LYS A 449 -9.80 -3.25 30.05
N SER A 450 -9.09 -2.13 29.90
CA SER A 450 -9.05 -1.06 30.91
C SER A 450 -10.40 -0.35 31.05
N SER A 451 -11.07 -0.14 29.93
CA SER A 451 -12.39 0.47 29.84
C SER A 451 -13.49 -0.40 30.43
N LEU A 452 -13.43 -1.70 30.14
CA LEU A 452 -14.31 -2.69 30.75
C LEU A 452 -14.07 -2.76 32.26
N GLN A 453 -12.81 -2.69 32.71
CA GLN A 453 -12.45 -2.65 34.13
C GLN A 453 -12.96 -1.37 34.82
N LEU A 454 -12.82 -0.19 34.21
CA LEU A 454 -13.34 1.07 34.76
C LEU A 454 -14.86 1.06 34.86
N TYR A 455 -15.55 0.56 33.82
CA TYR A 455 -16.99 0.40 33.87
C TYR A 455 -17.40 -0.62 34.94
N ASN A 456 -16.70 -1.75 35.04
CA ASN A 456 -16.93 -2.71 36.12
C ASN A 456 -16.62 -2.12 37.50
N LEU A 457 -15.67 -1.20 37.63
CA LEU A 457 -15.43 -0.41 38.84
C LEU A 457 -16.60 0.51 39.15
N LEU A 458 -17.16 1.23 38.17
CA LEU A 458 -18.40 2.01 38.32
C LEU A 458 -19.58 1.13 38.76
N ILE A 459 -19.79 0.01 38.09
CA ILE A 459 -20.86 -0.94 38.45
C ILE A 459 -20.60 -1.52 39.84
N SER A 460 -19.36 -1.87 40.18
CA SER A 460 -19.04 -2.45 41.49
C SER A 460 -19.08 -1.44 42.64
N SER A 461 -18.60 -0.21 42.43
CA SER A 461 -18.57 0.84 43.44
C SER A 461 -19.94 1.50 43.66
N ILE A 462 -20.75 1.66 42.61
CA ILE A 462 -22.04 2.35 42.67
C ILE A 462 -23.22 1.38 42.71
N ILE A 463 -23.14 0.21 42.09
CA ILE A 463 -24.30 -0.68 41.87
C ILE A 463 -24.21 -1.99 42.66
N LYS A 464 -23.02 -2.56 42.88
CA LYS A 464 -22.86 -3.95 43.34
C LYS A 464 -22.69 -4.17 44.85
N ASN A 465 -22.87 -3.14 45.67
CA ASN A 465 -23.06 -3.32 47.11
C ASN A 465 -24.45 -3.87 47.49
N ASN A 466 -25.34 -4.10 46.52
CA ASN A 466 -26.64 -4.74 46.78
C ASN A 466 -26.75 -6.21 46.35
N THR A 467 -25.74 -6.84 45.72
CA THR A 467 -25.97 -8.17 45.11
C THR A 467 -24.97 -9.28 45.40
N ASP A 468 -23.66 -9.07 45.56
CA ASP A 468 -22.71 -10.21 45.53
C ASP A 468 -21.85 -10.36 46.79
N ASN A 469 -22.48 -10.82 47.87
CA ASN A 469 -21.82 -11.39 49.05
C ASN A 469 -21.45 -12.89 48.86
N LYS A 470 -21.25 -13.35 47.62
CA LYS A 470 -20.94 -14.77 47.32
C LYS A 470 -20.15 -14.92 46.01
N ARG A 471 -18.82 -14.97 46.13
CA ARG A 471 -17.96 -16.08 45.66
C ARG A 471 -16.55 -15.59 45.38
N ASN A 472 -15.67 -15.97 46.30
CA ASN A 472 -14.24 -16.00 46.08
C ASN A 472 -13.83 -17.18 45.18
N LYS A 473 -12.66 -16.96 44.55
CA LYS A 473 -11.49 -17.86 44.46
C LYS A 473 -11.32 -18.73 43.21
N ILE A 474 -10.03 -18.93 42.90
CA ILE A 474 -9.37 -19.76 41.88
C ILE A 474 -9.09 -18.88 40.63
N GLU A 475 -7.85 -18.52 40.25
CA GLU A 475 -6.74 -19.40 39.85
C GLU A 475 -5.31 -18.82 40.03
N ASN A 476 -4.35 -19.75 39.98
CA ASN A 476 -2.90 -19.66 40.18
C ASN A 476 -2.12 -19.38 38.86
N ASN A 477 -0.95 -18.72 39.00
CA ASN A 477 0.42 -19.03 38.49
C ASN A 477 0.60 -20.18 37.47
N THR A 478 1.47 -20.19 36.44
CA THR A 478 2.93 -19.92 36.26
C THR A 478 3.22 -20.12 34.74
N GLY A 479 4.14 -19.49 33.99
CA GLY A 479 5.61 -19.36 34.13
C GLY A 479 6.35 -20.27 33.12
N ILE A 480 7.11 -19.71 32.16
CA ILE A 480 8.03 -20.44 31.24
C ILE A 480 9.37 -19.68 31.15
N THR A 481 10.48 -20.41 31.32
CA THR A 481 11.87 -19.95 31.18
C THR A 481 12.53 -20.38 29.87
N SER A 482 13.44 -19.51 29.46
CA SER A 482 14.48 -19.50 28.41
C SER A 482 15.32 -20.77 28.19
N ILE A 483 16.09 -20.79 27.09
CA ILE A 483 17.54 -21.11 27.04
C ILE A 483 18.18 -20.61 25.73
N ASP A 484 19.41 -20.12 25.90
CA ASP A 484 20.48 -19.68 24.98
C ASP A 484 20.92 -20.78 23.95
N GLU A 485 21.83 -20.64 22.96
CA GLU A 485 23.19 -20.08 22.93
C GLU A 485 23.72 -19.91 21.47
N LEU A 486 24.64 -18.94 21.34
CA LEU A 486 25.90 -18.86 20.55
C LEU A 486 26.13 -19.63 19.23
N ASN A 487 26.63 -18.89 18.24
CA ASN A 487 27.86 -19.25 17.50
C ASN A 487 28.44 -18.03 16.77
N ASP A 488 29.62 -17.59 17.21
CA ASP A 488 30.41 -16.52 16.60
C ASP A 488 31.83 -17.01 16.31
N ILE A 489 32.48 -16.30 15.38
CA ILE A 489 33.91 -16.33 15.02
C ILE A 489 34.24 -17.15 13.75
N GLU A 490 33.96 -16.55 12.59
CA GLU A 490 34.90 -16.58 11.43
C GLU A 490 34.59 -15.42 10.46
N ILE A 491 34.78 -14.17 10.91
CA ILE A 491 34.56 -12.99 10.07
C ILE A 491 35.59 -11.92 10.44
N SER A 492 36.59 -11.66 9.59
CA SER A 492 37.43 -10.46 9.81
C SER A 492 37.80 -9.69 8.54
N GLU A 493 38.07 -10.30 7.39
CA GLU A 493 38.42 -9.50 6.19
C GLU A 493 37.21 -9.07 5.33
N ASN A 494 36.20 -9.92 5.20
CA ASN A 494 34.93 -9.54 4.57
C ASN A 494 34.11 -8.58 5.46
N GLN A 495 34.36 -8.57 6.77
CA GLN A 495 33.71 -7.64 7.69
C GLN A 495 34.20 -6.21 7.53
N ILE A 496 35.48 -5.97 7.24
CA ILE A 496 36.01 -4.62 7.07
C ILE A 496 35.47 -3.95 5.79
N LYS A 497 35.39 -4.68 4.67
CA LYS A 497 34.76 -4.15 3.42
C LYS A 497 33.24 -4.02 3.54
N LYS A 498 32.59 -4.89 4.33
CA LYS A 498 31.17 -4.78 4.68
C LYS A 498 30.92 -3.59 5.62
N GLN A 499 31.80 -3.35 6.60
CA GLN A 499 31.76 -2.22 7.52
C GLN A 499 31.97 -0.90 6.79
N GLN A 500 32.90 -0.79 5.85
CA GLN A 500 33.08 0.46 5.07
C GLN A 500 31.86 0.79 4.20
N ARG A 501 31.20 -0.22 3.60
CA ARG A 501 29.94 -0.02 2.85
C ARG A 501 28.75 0.27 3.77
N VAL A 502 28.71 -0.35 4.94
CA VAL A 502 27.70 -0.06 5.97
C VAL A 502 27.89 1.35 6.49
N ILE A 503 29.10 1.78 6.80
CA ILE A 503 29.43 3.14 7.26
C ILE A 503 29.00 4.17 6.21
N PHE A 504 29.36 3.98 4.95
CA PHE A 504 28.94 4.88 3.87
C PHE A 504 27.41 4.94 3.71
N ASN A 505 26.73 3.79 3.69
CA ASN A 505 25.27 3.75 3.59
C ASN A 505 24.58 4.31 4.85
N VAL A 506 25.16 4.11 6.04
CA VAL A 506 24.67 4.65 7.32
C VAL A 506 24.80 6.16 7.34
N PHE A 507 25.91 6.74 6.88
CA PHE A 507 26.03 8.20 6.79
C PHE A 507 24.98 8.81 5.85
N HIS A 508 24.74 8.17 4.72
CA HIS A 508 23.72 8.62 3.76
C HIS A 508 22.30 8.46 4.31
N LEU A 509 21.98 7.29 4.89
CA LEU A 509 20.68 7.04 5.51
C LEU A 509 20.44 7.95 6.71
N ASN A 510 21.45 8.17 7.55
CA ASN A 510 21.35 9.07 8.69
C ASN A 510 21.10 10.51 8.25
N ARG A 511 21.75 10.96 7.16
CA ARG A 511 21.46 12.30 6.61
C ARG A 511 20.05 12.39 6.02
N TYR A 512 19.59 11.38 5.28
CA TYR A 512 18.20 11.37 4.79
C TYR A 512 17.20 11.32 5.94
N TYR A 513 17.49 10.55 6.99
CA TYR A 513 16.70 10.49 8.21
C TYR A 513 16.62 11.85 8.90
N HIS A 514 17.75 12.57 9.03
CA HIS A 514 17.75 13.94 9.54
C HIS A 514 16.93 14.90 8.66
N ILE A 515 17.04 14.81 7.33
CA ILE A 515 16.23 15.63 6.41
C ILE A 515 14.73 15.35 6.60
N ILE A 516 14.35 14.07 6.73
CA ILE A 516 12.95 13.67 6.96
C ILE A 516 12.45 14.17 8.32
N ILE A 517 13.24 14.02 9.39
CA ILE A 517 12.90 14.56 10.71
C ILE A 517 12.74 16.08 10.62
N ASN A 518 13.65 16.78 9.96
CA ASN A 518 13.61 18.22 9.81
C ASN A 518 12.34 18.66 9.06
N TYR A 519 11.94 17.95 8.01
CA TYR A 519 10.67 18.24 7.32
C TYR A 519 9.45 17.90 8.16
N SER A 520 9.47 16.81 8.93
CA SER A 520 8.39 16.48 9.85
C SER A 520 8.24 17.50 10.98
N ILE A 521 9.36 18.06 11.46
CA ILE A 521 9.32 19.16 12.42
C ILE A 521 8.72 20.38 11.71
N LEU A 522 9.27 20.80 10.56
CA LEU A 522 8.79 21.97 9.82
C LEU A 522 7.32 21.88 9.42
N SER A 523 6.78 20.70 9.12
CA SER A 523 5.36 20.55 8.78
C SER A 523 4.43 20.86 9.93
N ASP A 524 4.91 20.79 11.17
CA ASP A 524 4.10 21.04 12.36
C ASP A 524 4.22 22.50 12.83
N ILE A 525 5.12 23.30 12.25
CA ILE A 525 5.39 24.66 12.74
C ILE A 525 4.16 25.58 12.59
N ASP A 526 3.35 25.36 11.56
CA ASP A 526 2.11 26.09 11.34
C ASP A 526 1.12 25.79 12.47
N TYR A 527 1.00 24.53 12.89
CA TYR A 527 0.18 24.09 14.02
C TYR A 527 0.61 24.76 15.32
N TYR A 528 1.90 24.76 15.65
CA TYR A 528 2.40 25.39 16.89
C TYR A 528 2.22 26.92 16.89
N ILE A 529 2.48 27.58 15.77
CA ILE A 529 2.20 29.01 15.62
C ILE A 529 0.70 29.25 15.80
N ASN A 530 -0.14 28.50 15.08
CA ASN A 530 -1.59 28.65 15.11
C ASN A 530 -2.20 28.44 16.50
N ASN A 531 -1.72 27.44 17.24
CA ASN A 531 -2.19 27.19 18.58
C ASN A 531 -1.72 28.25 19.56
N LEU A 532 -0.45 28.68 19.52
CA LEU A 532 0.01 29.78 20.38
C LEU A 532 -0.83 31.05 20.15
N LEU A 533 -1.16 31.34 18.89
CA LEU A 533 -2.03 32.46 18.52
C LEU A 533 -3.46 32.30 19.06
N SER A 534 -3.96 31.07 19.15
CA SER A 534 -5.24 30.74 19.78
C SER A 534 -5.18 30.91 21.30
N GLU A 535 -4.16 30.37 21.97
CA GLU A 535 -3.95 30.51 23.41
C GLU A 535 -3.84 31.98 23.83
N ALA A 536 -3.11 32.79 23.06
CA ALA A 536 -3.02 34.22 23.29
C ALA A 536 -4.39 34.91 23.25
N LYS A 537 -5.31 34.48 22.37
CA LYS A 537 -6.70 34.99 22.35
C LYS A 537 -7.50 34.54 23.56
N MET A 538 -7.33 33.29 23.99
CA MET A 538 -8.01 32.77 25.18
C MET A 538 -7.57 33.51 26.45
N ILE A 539 -6.27 33.83 26.57
CA ILE A 539 -5.73 34.67 27.64
C ILE A 539 -6.42 36.05 27.69
N ILE A 540 -6.58 36.72 26.55
CA ILE A 540 -7.28 38.02 26.53
C ILE A 540 -8.71 37.88 27.07
N LEU A 541 -9.44 36.86 26.59
CA LEU A 541 -10.82 36.63 26.99
C LEU A 541 -10.93 36.32 28.49
N SER A 542 -10.05 35.46 29.02
CA SER A 542 -10.05 35.10 30.44
C SER A 542 -9.66 36.27 31.33
N ILE A 543 -8.71 37.13 30.91
CA ILE A 543 -8.38 38.37 31.62
C ILE A 543 -9.60 39.30 31.68
N MET A 544 -10.29 39.48 30.55
CA MET A 544 -11.49 40.34 30.49
C MET A 544 -12.63 39.82 31.38
N ASP A 545 -12.78 38.51 31.46
CA ASP A 545 -13.76 37.84 32.33
C ASP A 545 -13.31 37.77 33.81
N ARG A 546 -12.09 38.21 34.11
CA ARG A 546 -11.42 38.10 35.42
C ARG A 546 -11.33 36.65 35.92
N ASP A 547 -11.13 35.72 35.00
CA ASP A 547 -10.90 34.31 35.30
C ASP A 547 -9.39 34.04 35.47
N LYS A 548 -8.94 34.08 36.72
CA LYS A 548 -7.54 33.87 37.08
C LYS A 548 -7.06 32.47 36.73
N GLU A 549 -7.84 31.45 37.07
CA GLU A 549 -7.46 30.05 36.91
C GLU A 549 -7.27 29.72 35.43
N MET A 550 -8.22 30.12 34.59
CA MET A 550 -8.15 29.92 33.15
C MET A 550 -6.99 30.70 32.52
N THR A 551 -6.72 31.93 32.98
CA THR A 551 -5.58 32.72 32.47
C THR A 551 -4.24 32.05 32.80
N GLU A 552 -4.05 31.64 34.04
CA GLU A 552 -2.82 30.97 34.49
C GLU A 552 -2.62 29.63 33.77
N GLU A 553 -3.69 28.87 33.53
CA GLU A 553 -3.65 27.63 32.75
C GLU A 553 -3.16 27.88 31.31
N HIS A 554 -3.74 28.84 30.59
CA HIS A 554 -3.31 29.16 29.23
C HIS A 554 -1.88 29.72 29.17
N MET A 555 -1.45 30.49 30.18
CA MET A 555 -0.05 30.94 30.29
C MET A 555 0.91 29.77 30.49
N ASP A 556 0.56 28.81 31.33
CA ASP A 556 1.35 27.59 31.58
C ASP A 556 1.51 26.76 30.30
N TYR A 557 0.43 26.62 29.51
CA TYR A 557 0.49 25.96 28.20
C TYR A 557 1.45 26.68 27.23
N ILE A 558 1.41 28.02 27.15
CA ILE A 558 2.36 28.81 26.35
C ILE A 558 3.81 28.57 26.79
N GLU A 559 4.07 28.62 28.09
CA GLU A 559 5.42 28.49 28.65
C GLU A 559 5.99 27.08 28.46
N ASN A 560 5.22 26.05 28.84
CA ASN A 560 5.73 24.69 28.96
C ASN A 560 5.62 23.87 27.67
N GLU A 561 4.69 24.21 26.76
CA GLU A 561 4.48 23.43 25.53
C GLU A 561 4.99 24.18 24.30
N TYR A 562 4.47 25.38 24.03
CA TYR A 562 4.74 26.07 22.77
C TYR A 562 6.13 26.71 22.73
N LEU A 563 6.53 27.43 23.79
CA LEU A 563 7.84 28.09 23.86
C LEU A 563 9.00 27.09 23.90
N VAL A 564 8.83 25.95 24.58
CA VAL A 564 9.83 24.87 24.59
C VAL A 564 10.07 24.35 23.17
N ASN A 565 9.01 24.07 22.41
CA ASN A 565 9.15 23.58 21.03
C ASN A 565 9.76 24.63 20.09
N PHE A 566 9.40 25.91 20.22
CA PHE A 566 10.07 26.97 19.45
C PHE A 566 11.56 27.02 19.71
N LYS A 567 11.97 26.98 20.98
CA LYS A 567 13.36 27.11 21.39
C LYS A 567 14.20 25.88 21.07
N GLU A 568 13.66 24.69 21.29
CA GLU A 568 14.42 23.43 21.17
C GLU A 568 14.37 22.82 19.77
N SER A 569 13.26 23.00 19.04
CA SER A 569 13.04 22.33 17.75
C SER A 569 13.10 23.30 16.57
N TYR A 570 12.29 24.37 16.59
CA TYR A 570 12.06 25.18 15.40
C TYR A 570 13.16 26.21 15.11
N ILE A 571 13.57 26.95 16.14
CA ILE A 571 14.58 28.01 15.98
C ILE A 571 15.94 27.45 15.54
N PRO A 572 16.50 26.39 16.17
CA PRO A 572 17.78 25.82 15.74
C PRO A 572 17.73 25.32 14.30
N LEU A 573 16.59 24.77 13.89
CA LEU A 573 16.39 24.27 12.53
C LEU A 573 16.33 25.40 11.50
N LEU A 574 15.60 26.47 11.81
CA LEU A 574 15.44 27.64 10.93
C LEU A 574 16.67 28.55 10.94
N GLU A 575 17.52 28.48 11.97
CA GLU A 575 18.76 29.25 12.08
C GLU A 575 19.70 28.98 10.90
N GLU A 576 19.74 27.76 10.34
CA GLU A 576 20.53 27.46 9.13
C GLU A 576 20.06 28.27 7.89
N TYR A 577 18.84 28.82 7.95
CA TYR A 577 18.17 29.54 6.88
C TYR A 577 17.95 31.03 7.21
N PHE A 578 18.62 31.57 8.24
CA PHE A 578 18.46 32.98 8.65
C PHE A 578 18.77 34.00 7.54
N ASN A 579 19.64 33.64 6.60
CA ASN A 579 20.03 34.46 5.45
C ASN A 579 19.08 34.33 4.25
N MET A 580 17.94 33.65 4.40
CA MET A 580 16.91 33.60 3.37
C MET A 580 16.36 35.00 3.12
N ASP A 581 16.10 35.33 1.86
CA ASP A 581 15.42 36.58 1.50
C ASP A 581 14.07 36.68 2.23
N VAL A 582 13.65 37.90 2.55
CA VAL A 582 12.36 38.13 3.20
C VAL A 582 11.21 37.59 2.32
N SER A 583 10.18 37.03 2.96
CA SER A 583 9.01 36.50 2.26
C SER A 583 8.35 37.57 1.39
N LEU A 584 7.80 37.14 0.25
CA LEU A 584 6.96 38.01 -0.60
C LEU A 584 5.58 38.29 0.03
N ASN A 585 5.19 37.51 1.04
CA ASN A 585 3.93 37.62 1.74
C ASN A 585 4.06 38.62 2.91
N PRO A 586 3.29 39.72 2.93
CA PRO A 586 3.37 40.70 4.00
C PRO A 586 2.72 40.17 5.28
N LEU A 587 3.26 40.57 6.43
CA LEU A 587 2.66 40.44 7.75
C LEU A 587 2.17 41.80 8.23
N VAL A 588 1.06 41.83 8.95
CA VAL A 588 0.51 43.05 9.55
C VAL A 588 1.14 43.27 10.92
N THR A 589 1.85 44.37 11.12
CA THR A 589 2.36 44.79 12.43
C THR A 589 1.74 46.11 12.84
N TYR A 590 1.85 46.43 14.12
CA TYR A 590 1.26 47.61 14.71
C TYR A 590 2.33 48.42 15.43
N ASN A 591 2.25 49.74 15.27
CA ASN A 591 3.09 50.67 15.99
C ASN A 591 2.23 51.86 16.41
N ASN A 592 1.93 51.94 17.71
CA ASN A 592 1.04 52.95 18.27
C ASN A 592 -0.34 52.92 17.59
N GLY A 593 -0.90 51.72 17.42
CA GLY A 593 -2.24 51.50 16.85
C GLY A 593 -2.36 51.67 15.34
N LYS A 594 -1.30 52.08 14.63
CA LYS A 594 -1.27 52.16 13.15
C LYS A 594 -0.76 50.85 12.57
N SER A 595 -1.53 50.25 11.65
CA SER A 595 -1.09 49.07 10.91
C SER A 595 0.01 49.43 9.90
N GLN A 596 0.99 48.56 9.79
CA GLN A 596 2.06 48.61 8.81
C GLN A 596 2.31 47.20 8.28
N PHE A 597 2.65 47.07 7.01
CA PHE A 597 3.12 45.80 6.47
C PHE A 597 4.62 45.65 6.69
N ILE A 598 5.03 44.49 7.19
CA ILE A 598 6.43 44.07 7.28
C ILE A 598 6.61 42.75 6.54
N TYR A 599 7.81 42.48 6.07
CA TYR A 599 8.15 41.26 5.35
C TYR A 599 9.23 40.57 6.16
N LEU A 600 8.94 39.37 6.63
CA LEU A 600 9.85 38.55 7.43
C LEU A 600 10.03 37.21 6.74
N ASN A 601 11.22 36.61 6.83
CA ASN A 601 11.36 35.19 6.49
C ASN A 601 10.83 34.29 7.64
N GLY A 602 10.72 32.98 7.43
CA GLY A 602 10.17 32.07 8.45
C GLY A 602 10.94 32.06 9.76
N PHE A 603 12.27 32.20 9.73
CA PHE A 603 13.09 32.30 10.95
C PHE A 603 12.75 33.56 11.74
N GLU A 604 12.71 34.72 11.08
CA GLU A 604 12.39 36.00 11.70
C GLU A 604 10.96 36.03 12.25
N LEU A 605 10.00 35.43 11.51
CA LEU A 605 8.62 35.28 11.98
C LEU A 605 8.56 34.48 13.28
N VAL A 606 9.16 33.29 13.30
CA VAL A 606 9.15 32.40 14.48
C VAL A 606 9.83 33.06 15.67
N LYS A 607 10.96 33.75 15.46
CA LYS A 607 11.64 34.54 16.50
C LYS A 607 10.78 35.69 17.04
N LYS A 608 10.01 36.35 16.17
CA LYS A 608 9.11 37.43 16.57
C LYS A 608 7.90 36.90 17.36
N VAL A 609 7.34 35.75 16.96
CA VAL A 609 6.27 35.07 17.69
C VAL A 609 6.77 34.59 19.06
N GLU A 610 7.97 33.99 19.13
CA GLU A 610 8.62 33.61 20.39
C GLU A 610 8.78 34.81 21.33
N LEU A 611 9.30 35.94 20.82
CA LEU A 611 9.47 37.17 21.61
C LEU A 611 8.14 37.66 22.18
N TYR A 612 7.09 37.70 21.36
CA TYR A 612 5.75 38.13 21.78
C TYR A 612 5.11 37.19 22.79
N ALA A 613 5.32 35.88 22.64
CA ALA A 613 4.87 34.91 23.64
C ALA A 613 5.55 35.15 24.99
N TYR A 614 6.86 35.40 25.02
CA TYR A 614 7.57 35.79 26.24
C TYR A 614 7.04 37.09 26.85
N GLU A 615 6.73 38.10 26.04
CA GLU A 615 6.13 39.36 26.53
C GLU A 615 4.76 39.15 27.17
N ILE A 616 3.96 38.19 26.67
CA ILE A 616 2.65 37.84 27.25
C ILE A 616 2.82 37.13 28.61
N ILE A 617 3.68 36.10 28.68
CA ILE A 617 3.82 35.27 29.89
C ILE A 617 4.62 35.95 31.01
N ASN A 618 5.48 36.92 30.68
CA ASN A 618 6.26 37.66 31.69
C ASN A 618 5.41 38.65 32.51
N LEU A 619 4.16 38.89 32.11
CA LEU A 619 3.21 39.71 32.83
C LEU A 619 2.28 38.82 33.65
N SER A 620 2.22 39.08 34.95
CA SER A 620 1.32 38.38 35.86
C SER A 620 -0.16 38.66 35.53
N TYR A 621 -1.05 37.76 35.94
CA TYR A 621 -2.49 37.96 35.83
C TYR A 621 -2.94 39.29 36.47
N GLU A 622 -2.41 39.62 37.65
CA GLU A 622 -2.76 40.86 38.35
C GLU A 622 -2.36 42.11 37.57
N GLU A 623 -1.18 42.12 36.92
CA GLU A 623 -0.74 43.24 36.08
C GLU A 623 -1.61 43.40 34.83
N TRP A 624 -2.03 42.28 34.22
CA TRP A 624 -2.95 42.31 33.10
C TRP A 624 -4.32 42.88 33.47
N VAL A 625 -4.87 42.46 34.62
CA VAL A 625 -6.14 43.00 35.14
C VAL A 625 -6.00 44.48 35.48
N GLU A 626 -4.88 44.92 36.07
CA GLU A 626 -4.63 46.33 36.37
C GLU A 626 -4.63 47.19 35.10
N ARG A 627 -4.06 46.71 33.99
CA ARG A 627 -4.10 47.40 32.69
C ARG A 627 -5.53 47.58 32.18
N VAL A 628 -6.34 46.53 32.24
CA VAL A 628 -7.76 46.59 31.85
C VAL A 628 -8.54 47.54 32.75
N ASP A 629 -8.31 47.50 34.06
CA ASP A 629 -8.95 48.40 35.04
C ASP A 629 -8.54 49.87 34.83
N ASN A 630 -7.33 50.11 34.33
CA ASN A 630 -6.86 51.43 33.91
C ASN A 630 -7.43 51.88 32.55
N GLY A 631 -8.27 51.07 31.91
CA GLY A 631 -8.95 51.36 30.64
C GLY A 631 -8.13 51.02 29.39
N GLU A 632 -7.07 50.22 29.51
CA GLU A 632 -6.36 49.68 28.35
C GLU A 632 -7.24 48.64 27.63
N ASP A 633 -7.46 48.84 26.33
CA ASP A 633 -8.11 47.83 25.49
C ASP A 633 -7.08 46.81 25.02
N LEU A 634 -7.13 45.60 25.57
CA LEU A 634 -6.21 44.51 25.22
C LEU A 634 -6.31 44.10 23.74
N PHE A 635 -7.48 44.26 23.11
CA PHE A 635 -7.61 44.03 21.67
C PHE A 635 -6.92 45.11 20.84
N SER A 636 -6.63 46.27 21.43
CA SER A 636 -5.86 47.34 20.80
C SER A 636 -4.35 47.18 21.01
N ASN A 637 -3.90 46.24 21.85
CA ASN A 637 -2.49 45.99 22.09
C ASN A 637 -1.77 45.49 20.82
N ASP A 638 -0.65 46.12 20.48
CA ASP A 638 0.07 45.87 19.23
C ASP A 638 0.51 44.39 19.09
N ILE A 639 0.82 43.71 20.21
CA ILE A 639 1.20 42.29 20.24
C ILE A 639 0.01 41.40 19.89
N PHE A 640 -1.09 41.52 20.63
CA PHE A 640 -2.28 40.71 20.41
C PHE A 640 -2.89 40.92 19.02
N ARG A 641 -2.82 42.14 18.49
CA ARG A 641 -3.25 42.42 17.11
C ARG A 641 -2.33 41.80 16.07
N PHE A 642 -1.01 41.85 16.26
CA PHE A 642 -0.08 41.14 15.38
C PHE A 642 -0.40 39.65 15.36
N LEU A 643 -0.60 39.05 16.53
CA LEU A 643 -0.93 37.63 16.64
C LEU A 643 -2.28 37.32 15.97
N SER A 644 -3.31 38.13 16.23
CA SER A 644 -4.65 37.90 15.70
C SER A 644 -4.76 38.08 14.19
N ASP A 645 -4.17 39.15 13.64
CA ASP A 645 -4.41 39.54 12.24
C ASP A 645 -3.54 38.80 11.24
N ASN A 646 -2.43 38.20 11.70
CA ASN A 646 -1.61 37.32 10.86
C ASN A 646 -2.11 35.87 10.84
N TYR A 647 -3.04 35.52 11.74
CA TYR A 647 -3.65 34.20 11.84
C TYR A 647 -4.85 34.01 10.88
N PRO A 648 -5.01 32.85 10.23
CA PRO A 648 -3.97 31.84 9.96
C PRO A 648 -3.19 32.16 8.67
N ASN A 649 -3.74 33.04 7.82
CA ASN A 649 -3.36 33.10 6.41
C ASN A 649 -1.98 33.72 6.16
N TYR A 650 -1.67 34.87 6.78
CA TYR A 650 -0.41 35.58 6.50
C TYR A 650 0.79 34.84 7.10
N ALA A 651 0.67 34.36 8.34
CA ALA A 651 1.72 33.57 8.97
C ALA A 651 1.98 32.25 8.23
N ASN A 652 0.92 31.54 7.84
CA ASN A 652 1.05 30.28 7.09
C ASN A 652 1.71 30.49 5.72
N ALA A 653 1.38 31.58 5.00
CA ALA A 653 2.01 31.87 3.72
C ALA A 653 3.53 32.08 3.85
N VAL A 654 4.00 32.80 4.88
CA VAL A 654 5.43 33.02 5.16
C VAL A 654 6.13 31.70 5.54
N VAL A 655 5.49 30.88 6.37
CA VAL A 655 5.99 29.55 6.76
C VAL A 655 6.11 28.64 5.54
N GLN A 656 5.07 28.56 4.71
CA GLN A 656 5.05 27.71 3.53
C GLN A 656 6.12 28.11 2.52
N GLU A 657 6.31 29.40 2.27
CA GLU A 657 7.38 29.90 1.39
C GLU A 657 8.77 29.52 1.92
N THR A 658 8.94 29.54 3.24
CA THR A 658 10.19 29.10 3.89
C THR A 658 10.41 27.60 3.71
N ILE A 659 9.37 26.78 3.90
CA ILE A 659 9.43 25.32 3.70
C ILE A 659 9.77 25.00 2.24
N ASP A 660 9.10 25.65 1.29
CA ASP A 660 9.32 25.46 -0.14
C ASP A 660 10.75 25.84 -0.55
N TYR A 661 11.30 26.91 0.04
CA TYR A 661 12.70 27.31 -0.17
C TYR A 661 13.67 26.26 0.36
N ILE A 662 13.45 25.75 1.57
CA ILE A 662 14.29 24.68 2.17
C ILE A 662 14.28 23.44 1.27
N ILE A 663 13.09 22.99 0.83
CA ILE A 663 12.92 21.85 -0.07
C ILE A 663 13.68 22.09 -1.38
N THR A 664 13.55 23.27 -1.97
CA THR A 664 14.20 23.61 -3.23
C THR A 664 15.72 23.57 -3.09
N LYS A 665 16.26 24.22 -2.05
CA LYS A 665 17.71 24.27 -1.77
C LYS A 665 18.31 22.88 -1.53
N ASP A 666 17.62 22.02 -0.79
CA ASP A 666 18.04 20.62 -0.59
C ASP A 666 17.95 19.79 -1.88
N SER A 667 16.92 20.03 -2.70
CA SER A 667 16.76 19.36 -3.99
C SER A 667 17.86 19.74 -4.97
N GLU A 668 18.27 21.00 -5.02
CA GLU A 668 19.36 21.49 -5.87
C GLU A 668 20.70 20.89 -5.46
N ALA A 669 21.00 20.86 -4.16
CA ALA A 669 22.20 20.21 -3.63
C ALA A 669 22.25 18.73 -4.02
N ASN A 670 21.10 18.03 -3.95
CA ASN A 670 20.98 16.64 -4.38
C ASN A 670 21.11 16.47 -5.90
N PHE A 671 20.60 17.41 -6.70
CA PHE A 671 20.71 17.40 -8.16
C PHE A 671 22.17 17.54 -8.63
N VAL A 672 22.92 18.49 -8.06
CA VAL A 672 24.36 18.65 -8.37
C VAL A 672 25.11 17.35 -8.06
N ARG A 673 24.82 16.74 -6.90
CA ARG A 673 25.45 15.47 -6.50
C ARG A 673 25.11 14.32 -7.45
N LYS A 674 23.84 14.23 -7.87
CA LYS A 674 23.36 13.26 -8.86
C LYS A 674 24.11 13.42 -10.18
N ASN A 675 24.32 14.66 -10.64
CA ASN A 675 25.07 14.95 -11.86
C ASN A 675 26.55 14.58 -11.75
N VAL A 676 27.19 14.84 -10.61
CA VAL A 676 28.58 14.40 -10.37
C VAL A 676 28.69 12.87 -10.44
N ILE A 677 27.74 12.14 -9.85
CA ILE A 677 27.70 10.67 -9.93
C ILE A 677 27.50 10.21 -11.38
N TYR A 678 26.57 10.80 -12.13
CA TYR A 678 26.35 10.44 -13.53
C TYR A 678 27.53 10.79 -14.44
N ALA A 679 28.19 11.92 -14.21
CA ALA A 679 29.41 12.30 -14.93
C ALA A 679 30.52 11.29 -14.66
N GLY A 680 30.73 10.90 -13.40
CA GLY A 680 31.71 9.87 -13.03
C GLY A 680 31.41 8.50 -13.65
N VAL A 681 30.15 8.06 -13.64
CA VAL A 681 29.75 6.79 -14.28
C VAL A 681 29.92 6.85 -15.80
N THR A 682 29.50 7.94 -16.44
CA THR A 682 29.66 8.15 -17.88
C THR A 682 31.14 8.14 -18.27
N PHE A 683 32.00 8.83 -17.50
CA PHE A 683 33.44 8.82 -17.70
C PHE A 683 34.03 7.41 -17.62
N LEU A 684 33.64 6.61 -16.62
CA LEU A 684 34.09 5.22 -16.50
C LEU A 684 33.62 4.34 -17.67
N VAL A 685 32.41 4.55 -18.18
CA VAL A 685 31.90 3.83 -19.36
C VAL A 685 32.68 4.21 -20.61
N VAL A 686 32.92 5.50 -20.84
CA VAL A 686 33.73 5.99 -21.97
C VAL A 686 35.15 5.45 -21.88
N LEU A 687 35.76 5.46 -20.70
CA LEU A 687 37.09 4.90 -20.47
C LEU A 687 37.11 3.40 -20.80
N SER A 688 36.08 2.64 -20.38
CA SER A 688 35.98 1.20 -20.67
C SER A 688 35.84 0.92 -22.17
N LEU A 689 35.05 1.73 -22.89
CA LEU A 689 34.91 1.64 -24.34
C LEU A 689 36.22 1.99 -25.04
N PHE A 690 36.93 3.03 -24.57
CA PHE A 690 38.22 3.43 -25.09
C PHE A 690 39.25 2.30 -24.94
N THR A 691 39.35 1.69 -23.76
CA THR A 691 40.24 0.53 -23.55
C THR A 691 39.87 -0.66 -24.42
N LEU A 692 38.58 -0.84 -24.74
CA LEU A 692 38.10 -1.93 -25.58
C LEU A 692 38.46 -1.69 -27.06
N ILE A 693 38.29 -0.46 -27.56
CA ILE A 693 38.65 -0.08 -28.94
C ILE A 693 40.16 -0.18 -29.16
N PHE A 694 40.95 0.38 -28.24
CA PHE A 694 42.42 0.31 -28.32
C PHE A 694 43.01 -1.06 -27.99
N GLY A 695 42.24 -1.93 -27.35
CA GLY A 695 42.64 -3.34 -27.17
C GLY A 695 42.33 -4.21 -28.39
N ILE A 696 41.45 -3.76 -29.31
CA ILE A 696 41.12 -4.44 -30.56
C ILE A 696 42.05 -4.00 -31.71
N LEU A 697 42.42 -2.71 -31.74
CA LEU A 697 43.47 -2.16 -32.61
C LEU A 697 44.84 -2.71 -32.20
#